data_AF-A0A2G8YCH3-F1
#
_entry.id   AF-A0A2G8YCH3-F1
#
_cell.length_a   1.000
_cell.length_b   1.000
_cell.length_c   1.000
_cell.angle_alpha   90.00
_cell.angle_beta   90.00
_cell.angle_gamma   90.00
#
_symmetry.space_group_name_H-M   'P 1'
#
loop_
_entity.id
_entity.type
_entity.pdbx_description
1 polymer ?
#
loop_
_entity_poly.entity_id
_entity_poly.type
_entity_poly.pdbx_seq_one_letter_code
_entity_poly.pdbx_strand_id
1 'polypeptide(L)'
;MFLFSRANETHTTWLEQKVNFSSDSNDVSPVLLLGVLLAAVFESYTHFRESEEAFVKRVEQGQLPPSIAVSYESCLVYRSTKFTLQCTYGGQNTVCVALNDSSTTVHIRRITSAGAGGSGAEQRDGGFLVRGGIDGKSRKVYYKEDSTGLRVSFDGTTYTFTKESDPTQVRPPVSGKLVRWLVANEQQVVKGQSYAEIEIMKMYMQLHVEASGKLMHAMSEGAVFQAGDLLATLELPPGVTVPKATPFQGRFPSSTLSTCEEHPRTRKLAKLALQREEHQRRQRMLNPLPAYRTSREQLVNALDGYQIPRADEDEAIACFFECILNPMLPISEAKEVLAVIDSQLPEPLTSRLRSILADAEARAVAAFGLDEEPAARLSTASVSSQPPAAPNERPQSPALPRGATSGSKTHEDSRQRLKLRSDGCRDTGPKLEDQDTTPGTPDGAPARSKGGSEVRGARPVEKASKARTLSLASHLPPFLFSFPPFALELPVDECFAAVERQLSLQAGEAATATEETEGPPKGEGGVETPHSPAAVSEYVGVCVTRAQLQPLFDCLRKYDRGLIMAAAEDIARLLEKYLEVEELFEDSREGAAKSISMKRTEVDSAALASLQRSHQALKRKNRLLARLFEFIRKCPVWQSPVFLQRYMRSYSHFMESLPHLHDCLQRLSTLGGGSPEYSAVSLPARQLMLIKRRKPLEEQVRHVIHRIAQLANCARLAVSPTSPLPSSSAAA
;
A
#
# COMPACT_ATOMS: atom_id res chain seq x y z
N MET A 1 -35.17 17.63 -0.35
CA MET A 1 -35.14 19.01 -0.88
C MET A 1 -36.39 19.34 -1.70
N PHE A 2 -36.65 18.68 -2.85
CA PHE A 2 -37.75 19.03 -3.75
C PHE A 2 -39.20 18.96 -3.21
N LEU A 3 -39.49 18.13 -2.20
CA LEU A 3 -40.88 17.86 -1.78
C LEU A 3 -41.60 19.07 -1.16
N PHE A 4 -40.93 19.84 -0.29
CA PHE A 4 -41.56 21.03 0.32
C PHE A 4 -41.72 22.21 -0.66
N SER A 5 -40.90 22.28 -1.72
CA SER A 5 -41.00 23.35 -2.71
C SER A 5 -42.30 23.30 -3.53
N ARG A 6 -43.06 22.19 -3.48
CA ARG A 6 -44.33 22.03 -4.20
C ARG A 6 -45.56 22.55 -3.44
N ALA A 7 -45.44 22.86 -2.15
CA ALA A 7 -46.56 23.29 -1.31
C ALA A 7 -46.86 24.80 -1.40
N ASN A 8 -45.91 25.61 -1.91
CA ASN A 8 -45.99 27.08 -1.98
C ASN A 8 -46.10 27.80 -0.62
N GLU A 9 -45.86 27.09 0.49
CA GLU A 9 -45.86 27.60 1.87
C GLU A 9 -44.55 28.32 2.23
N THR A 10 -44.23 29.41 1.53
CA THR A 10 -43.02 30.22 1.78
C THR A 10 -43.38 31.63 2.26
N HIS A 11 -43.36 31.83 3.57
CA HIS A 11 -43.52 33.15 4.20
C HIS A 11 -42.18 33.90 4.25
N THR A 12 -42.21 35.23 4.43
CA THR A 12 -40.99 36.08 4.43
C THR A 12 -39.96 35.68 5.49
N THR A 13 -40.41 35.26 6.67
CA THR A 13 -39.57 34.79 7.79
C THR A 13 -39.09 33.33 7.66
N TRP A 14 -39.52 32.59 6.63
CA TRP A 14 -39.15 31.19 6.40
C TRP A 14 -37.63 31.00 6.27
N LEU A 15 -36.96 31.95 5.62
CA LEU A 15 -35.51 31.90 5.41
C LEU A 15 -34.75 32.10 6.74
N GLU A 16 -35.20 33.04 7.57
CA GLU A 16 -34.62 33.35 8.88
C GLU A 16 -34.79 32.19 9.86
N GLN A 17 -35.99 31.62 9.95
CA GLN A 17 -36.24 30.42 10.76
C GLN A 17 -35.34 29.25 10.33
N LYS A 18 -35.08 29.11 9.03
CA LYS A 18 -34.25 28.04 8.49
C LYS A 18 -32.76 28.25 8.70
N VAL A 19 -32.30 29.50 8.76
CA VAL A 19 -30.95 29.84 9.24
C VAL A 19 -30.78 29.37 10.69
N ASN A 20 -31.75 29.65 11.56
CA ASN A 20 -31.74 29.19 12.96
C ASN A 20 -31.87 27.65 13.11
N PHE A 21 -32.28 26.93 12.07
CA PHE A 21 -32.26 25.47 12.01
C PHE A 21 -31.04 24.89 11.26
N SER A 22 -29.94 25.65 11.12
CA SER A 22 -28.64 25.18 10.58
C SER A 22 -27.85 24.27 11.55
N SER A 23 -28.59 23.42 12.27
CA SER A 23 -28.19 22.42 13.27
C SER A 23 -26.82 22.65 13.93
N ASP A 24 -26.84 23.25 15.13
CA ASP A 24 -25.72 23.32 16.08
C ASP A 24 -25.40 21.96 16.75
N SER A 25 -25.82 20.85 16.13
CA SER A 25 -25.29 19.52 16.42
C SER A 25 -23.81 19.48 16.05
N ASN A 26 -22.94 19.37 17.05
CA ASN A 26 -21.50 19.11 16.85
C ASN A 26 -21.21 17.69 16.34
N ASP A 27 -22.23 16.94 15.92
CA ASP A 27 -22.12 15.61 15.33
C ASP A 27 -21.36 15.68 14.00
N VAL A 28 -20.12 15.18 14.03
CA VAL A 28 -19.20 15.22 12.89
C VAL A 28 -19.65 14.24 11.81
N SER A 29 -20.44 14.76 10.86
CA SER A 29 -20.98 13.98 9.75
C SER A 29 -19.87 13.32 8.89
N PRO A 30 -20.12 12.15 8.27
CA PRO A 30 -19.15 11.52 7.36
C PRO A 30 -18.73 12.40 6.17
N VAL A 31 -19.60 13.32 5.72
CA VAL A 31 -19.31 14.28 4.65
C VAL A 31 -18.35 15.38 5.13
N LEU A 32 -18.45 15.79 6.40
CA LEU A 32 -17.45 16.68 7.02
C LEU A 32 -16.10 15.97 7.16
N LEU A 33 -16.05 14.69 7.56
CA LEU A 33 -14.80 13.92 7.60
C LEU A 33 -14.16 13.76 6.20
N LEU A 34 -14.97 13.61 5.16
CA LEU A 34 -14.49 13.66 3.78
C LEU A 34 -13.93 15.05 3.44
N GLY A 35 -14.60 16.14 3.84
CA GLY A 35 -14.09 17.50 3.66
C GLY A 35 -12.76 17.75 4.38
N VAL A 36 -12.63 17.32 5.64
CA VAL A 36 -11.39 17.38 6.43
C VAL A 36 -10.27 16.58 5.77
N LEU A 37 -10.56 15.36 5.31
CA LEU A 37 -9.59 14.53 4.56
C LEU A 37 -9.13 15.24 3.29
N LEU A 38 -10.06 15.76 2.49
CA LEU A 38 -9.75 16.44 1.22
C LEU A 38 -8.92 17.71 1.44
N ALA A 39 -9.19 18.47 2.50
CA ALA A 39 -8.39 19.62 2.92
C ALA A 39 -6.95 19.21 3.30
N ALA A 40 -6.80 18.22 4.17
CA ALA A 40 -5.49 17.74 4.63
C ALA A 40 -4.65 17.12 3.49
N VAL A 41 -5.28 16.41 2.55
CA VAL A 41 -4.62 15.89 1.34
C VAL A 41 -4.10 17.02 0.46
N PHE A 42 -4.83 18.13 0.31
CA PHE A 42 -4.35 19.28 -0.45
C PHE A 42 -3.20 20.00 0.25
N GLU A 43 -3.38 20.39 1.52
CA GLU A 43 -2.37 21.13 2.29
C GLU A 43 -1.04 20.36 2.43
N SER A 44 -1.11 19.03 2.62
CA SER A 44 0.08 18.19 2.62
C SER A 44 0.68 18.00 1.22
N TYR A 45 -0.13 17.81 0.18
CA TYR A 45 0.37 17.65 -1.19
C TYR A 45 1.03 18.92 -1.75
N THR A 46 0.47 20.11 -1.48
CA THR A 46 1.13 21.37 -1.84
C THR A 46 2.46 21.52 -1.09
N HIS A 47 2.47 21.29 0.23
CA HIS A 47 3.71 21.32 1.04
C HIS A 47 4.78 20.34 0.52
N PHE A 48 4.41 19.11 0.13
CA PHE A 48 5.37 18.16 -0.45
C PHE A 48 5.91 18.65 -1.80
N ARG A 49 5.07 19.23 -2.67
CA ARG A 49 5.50 19.81 -3.95
C ARG A 49 6.38 21.04 -3.78
N GLU A 50 6.02 21.94 -2.89
CA GLU A 50 6.82 23.12 -2.56
C GLU A 50 8.18 22.73 -1.96
N SER A 51 8.24 21.64 -1.21
CA SER A 51 9.51 21.07 -0.71
C SER A 51 10.38 20.49 -1.84
N GLU A 52 9.80 19.77 -2.80
CA GLU A 52 10.51 19.28 -4.00
C GLU A 52 10.99 20.44 -4.88
N GLU A 53 10.16 21.47 -5.10
CA GLU A 53 10.54 22.67 -5.86
C GLU A 53 11.61 23.50 -5.14
N ALA A 54 11.53 23.66 -3.81
CA ALA A 54 12.53 24.39 -3.02
C ALA A 54 13.87 23.63 -2.95
N PHE A 55 13.84 22.30 -3.07
CA PHE A 55 15.05 21.51 -3.30
C PHE A 55 15.67 21.84 -4.66
N VAL A 56 14.90 21.71 -5.75
CA VAL A 56 15.35 21.97 -7.14
C VAL A 56 15.97 23.35 -7.27
N LYS A 57 15.25 24.39 -6.83
CA LYS A 57 15.68 25.80 -6.92
C LYS A 57 17.02 26.07 -6.22
N ARG A 58 17.36 25.34 -5.15
CA ARG A 58 18.68 25.44 -4.50
C ARG A 58 19.79 24.67 -5.22
N VAL A 59 19.50 23.50 -5.79
CA VAL A 59 20.48 22.72 -6.60
C VAL A 59 20.86 23.48 -7.88
N GLU A 60 19.88 24.09 -8.55
CA GLU A 60 20.10 24.96 -9.72
C GLU A 60 21.01 26.14 -9.37
N GLN A 61 20.76 26.79 -8.22
CA GLN A 61 21.59 27.87 -7.67
C GLN A 61 22.97 27.40 -7.14
N GLY A 62 23.27 26.10 -7.17
CA GLY A 62 24.53 25.54 -6.66
C GLY A 62 24.68 25.60 -5.13
N GLN A 63 23.59 25.82 -4.40
CA GLN A 63 23.56 25.86 -2.93
C GLN A 63 23.38 24.45 -2.35
N LEU A 64 23.76 24.28 -1.08
CA LEU A 64 23.44 23.08 -0.32
C LEU A 64 21.90 22.95 -0.20
N PRO A 65 21.28 21.89 -0.76
CA PRO A 65 19.84 21.78 -0.77
C PRO A 65 19.28 21.21 0.55
N PRO A 66 17.99 21.44 0.85
CA PRO A 66 17.34 20.87 2.03
C PRO A 66 17.04 19.37 1.86
N SER A 67 16.66 18.72 2.95
CA SER A 67 15.91 17.46 2.91
C SER A 67 14.52 17.69 2.31
N ILE A 68 14.04 16.75 1.49
CA ILE A 68 12.69 16.78 0.92
C ILE A 68 11.69 16.24 1.97
N ALA A 69 10.57 16.94 2.15
CA ALA A 69 9.53 16.55 3.10
C ALA A 69 8.73 15.34 2.60
N VAL A 70 8.53 14.35 3.47
CA VAL A 70 7.69 13.16 3.22
C VAL A 70 6.62 12.95 4.30
N SER A 71 6.54 13.84 5.28
CA SER A 71 5.58 13.86 6.38
C SER A 71 5.17 15.29 6.70
N TYR A 72 3.89 15.51 6.94
CA TYR A 72 3.29 16.81 7.27
C TYR A 72 2.16 16.61 8.28
N GLU A 73 2.01 17.51 9.26
CA GLU A 73 0.89 17.50 10.21
C GLU A 73 -0.07 18.64 9.88
N SER A 74 -1.24 18.29 9.35
CA SER A 74 -2.31 19.24 9.02
C SER A 74 -3.17 19.49 10.26
N CYS A 75 -3.41 20.76 10.59
CA CYS A 75 -4.21 21.17 11.74
C CYS A 75 -5.36 22.08 11.29
N LEU A 76 -6.54 21.46 11.09
CA LEU A 76 -7.72 22.10 10.53
C LEU A 76 -8.77 22.35 11.62
N VAL A 77 -9.32 23.56 11.70
CA VAL A 77 -10.43 23.89 12.61
C VAL A 77 -11.71 24.10 11.82
N TYR A 78 -12.81 23.48 12.28
CA TYR A 78 -14.16 23.67 11.75
C TYR A 78 -15.17 23.68 12.90
N ARG A 79 -16.02 24.72 12.99
CA ARG A 79 -17.03 24.90 14.06
C ARG A 79 -16.47 24.59 15.46
N SER A 80 -15.38 25.26 15.83
CA SER A 80 -14.66 25.07 17.11
C SER A 80 -14.15 23.65 17.41
N THR A 81 -14.19 22.72 16.44
CA THR A 81 -13.58 21.38 16.54
C THR A 81 -12.25 21.39 15.77
N LYS A 82 -11.18 20.91 16.40
CA LYS A 82 -9.83 20.77 15.81
C LYS A 82 -9.60 19.34 15.33
N PHE A 83 -9.17 19.21 14.09
CA PHE A 83 -8.71 17.96 13.49
C PHE A 83 -7.20 18.05 13.26
N THR A 84 -6.43 17.14 13.85
CA THR A 84 -4.99 17.00 13.63
C THR A 84 -4.76 15.72 12.84
N LEU A 85 -4.14 15.83 11.66
CA LEU A 85 -3.98 14.73 10.71
C LEU A 85 -2.53 14.58 10.30
N GLN A 86 -1.97 13.38 10.48
CA GLN A 86 -0.62 13.06 10.04
C GLN A 86 -0.65 12.54 8.60
N CYS A 87 -0.14 13.35 7.69
CA CYS A 87 -0.11 13.09 6.27
C CYS A 87 1.30 12.64 5.86
N THR A 88 1.41 11.57 5.06
CA THR A 88 2.69 11.07 4.54
C THR A 88 2.65 10.89 3.04
N TYR A 89 3.73 11.30 2.37
CA TYR A 89 3.87 11.22 0.92
C TYR A 89 4.18 9.77 0.53
N GLY A 90 3.17 9.03 0.07
CA GLY A 90 3.23 7.60 -0.24
C GLY A 90 3.56 7.26 -1.69
N GLY A 91 3.66 8.27 -2.55
CA GLY A 91 3.99 8.16 -3.97
C GLY A 91 3.74 9.48 -4.70
N GLN A 92 4.24 9.63 -5.93
CA GLN A 92 4.21 10.86 -6.74
C GLN A 92 2.83 11.53 -6.84
N ASN A 93 1.73 10.77 -6.77
CA ASN A 93 0.35 11.29 -6.76
C ASN A 93 -0.48 10.68 -5.61
N THR A 94 0.17 10.27 -4.51
CA THR A 94 -0.42 9.43 -3.47
C THR A 94 -0.06 9.95 -2.07
N VAL A 95 -1.08 10.29 -1.28
CA VAL A 95 -0.95 10.74 0.12
C VAL A 95 -1.68 9.75 1.01
N CYS A 96 -1.00 9.26 2.05
CA CYS A 96 -1.63 8.52 3.13
C CYS A 96 -1.93 9.49 4.28
N VAL A 97 -3.15 9.48 4.81
CA VAL A 97 -3.59 10.38 5.89
C VAL A 97 -4.03 9.55 7.08
N ALA A 98 -3.49 9.85 8.25
CA ALA A 98 -3.83 9.23 9.52
C ALA A 98 -4.52 10.20 10.47
N LEU A 99 -5.56 9.72 11.14
CA LEU A 99 -6.37 10.41 12.14
C LEU A 99 -6.76 9.41 13.23
N ASN A 100 -6.30 9.63 14.47
CA ASN A 100 -6.68 8.87 15.67
C ASN A 100 -6.67 7.33 15.48
N ASP A 101 -5.53 6.74 15.16
CA ASP A 101 -5.33 5.31 14.87
C ASP A 101 -6.05 4.75 13.62
N SER A 102 -6.72 5.58 12.83
CA SER A 102 -7.23 5.20 11.50
C SER A 102 -6.39 5.83 10.39
N SER A 103 -6.13 5.09 9.32
CA SER A 103 -5.41 5.57 8.14
C SER A 103 -6.22 5.37 6.87
N THR A 104 -5.98 6.20 5.86
CA THR A 104 -6.58 6.05 4.53
C THR A 104 -5.64 6.59 3.45
N THR A 105 -5.65 5.95 2.28
CA THR A 105 -4.80 6.31 1.14
C THR A 105 -5.63 7.03 0.10
N VAL A 106 -5.12 8.17 -0.36
CA VAL A 106 -5.77 9.05 -1.32
C VAL A 106 -4.83 9.32 -2.50
N HIS A 107 -5.32 9.09 -3.70
CA HIS A 107 -4.64 9.47 -4.94
C HIS A 107 -5.16 10.84 -5.39
N ILE A 108 -4.26 11.78 -5.62
CA ILE A 108 -4.56 13.18 -5.99
C ILE A 108 -3.81 13.54 -7.28
N ARG A 109 -4.55 14.04 -8.28
CA ARG A 109 -3.99 14.51 -9.56
C ARG A 109 -4.57 15.88 -9.91
N ARG A 110 -3.71 16.87 -10.15
CA ARG A 110 -4.13 18.19 -10.66
C ARG A 110 -4.77 18.04 -12.05
N ILE A 111 -5.92 18.66 -12.28
CA ILE A 111 -6.59 18.67 -13.58
C ILE A 111 -5.99 19.81 -14.39
N THR A 112 -5.12 19.49 -15.33
CA THR A 112 -4.68 20.44 -16.35
C THR A 112 -5.74 20.54 -17.45
N SER A 113 -6.34 21.70 -17.61
CA SER A 113 -7.28 21.98 -18.70
C SER A 113 -6.51 22.19 -20.01
N ALA A 114 -6.26 21.11 -20.74
CA ALA A 114 -5.69 21.14 -22.08
C ALA A 114 -6.68 21.79 -23.07
N GLY A 115 -6.65 23.12 -23.20
CA GLY A 115 -7.70 23.83 -23.94
C GLY A 115 -7.60 25.36 -24.05
N ALA A 116 -6.40 25.97 -24.01
CA ALA A 116 -6.19 27.34 -24.49
C ALA A 116 -4.69 27.62 -24.75
N GLY A 117 -4.29 27.75 -26.01
CA GLY A 117 -2.93 28.14 -26.40
C GLY A 117 -2.70 29.65 -26.29
N GLY A 118 -2.93 30.23 -25.10
CA GLY A 118 -2.85 31.68 -24.85
C GLY A 118 -1.77 32.04 -23.82
N SER A 119 -0.73 32.73 -24.26
CA SER A 119 0.30 33.31 -23.39
C SER A 119 -0.30 34.40 -22.49
N GLY A 120 -0.59 34.06 -21.24
CA GLY A 120 -1.17 34.96 -20.24
C GLY A 120 -2.26 34.35 -19.34
N ALA A 121 -2.76 33.15 -19.66
CA ALA A 121 -3.77 32.46 -18.85
C ALA A 121 -3.17 31.74 -17.63
N GLU A 122 -2.55 32.49 -16.70
CA GLU A 122 -1.96 31.93 -15.49
C GLU A 122 -2.99 31.36 -14.50
N GLN A 123 -3.17 30.04 -14.54
CA GLN A 123 -2.84 29.17 -13.40
C GLN A 123 -3.40 29.61 -12.02
N ARG A 124 -4.73 29.83 -11.87
CA ARG A 124 -5.34 30.11 -10.55
C ARG A 124 -6.38 29.09 -10.05
N ASP A 125 -7.42 28.77 -10.80
CA ASP A 125 -8.49 27.85 -10.34
C ASP A 125 -8.32 26.38 -10.80
N GLY A 126 -7.12 25.83 -10.60
CA GLY A 126 -6.77 24.46 -11.01
C GLY A 126 -7.34 23.38 -10.08
N GLY A 127 -8.56 22.90 -10.38
CA GLY A 127 -9.18 21.79 -9.65
C GLY A 127 -8.38 20.47 -9.70
N PHE A 128 -8.66 19.58 -8.75
CA PHE A 128 -8.00 18.27 -8.63
C PHE A 128 -9.01 17.13 -8.82
N LEU A 129 -8.55 16.04 -9.42
CA LEU A 129 -9.22 14.75 -9.40
C LEU A 129 -8.67 13.95 -8.22
N VAL A 130 -9.54 13.58 -7.28
CA VAL A 130 -9.17 12.87 -6.05
C VAL A 130 -9.91 11.54 -6.00
N ARG A 131 -9.18 10.44 -5.78
CA ARG A 131 -9.70 9.06 -5.72
C ARG A 131 -9.20 8.34 -4.46
N GLY A 132 -10.01 7.44 -3.91
CA GLY A 132 -9.68 6.71 -2.68
C GLY A 132 -10.29 7.39 -1.46
N GLY A 133 -9.60 7.34 -0.33
CA GLY A 133 -10.13 7.86 0.93
C GLY A 133 -11.25 7.01 1.53
N ILE A 134 -12.10 7.65 2.34
CA ILE A 134 -13.16 7.02 3.15
C ILE A 134 -14.15 6.18 2.33
N ASP A 135 -14.53 6.62 1.13
CA ASP A 135 -15.58 5.98 0.32
C ASP A 135 -15.08 5.39 -1.03
N GLY A 136 -13.78 5.48 -1.30
CA GLY A 136 -13.12 4.92 -2.49
C GLY A 136 -13.42 5.62 -3.83
N LYS A 137 -14.36 6.57 -3.90
CA LYS A 137 -14.82 7.15 -5.18
C LYS A 137 -13.85 8.19 -5.75
N SER A 138 -13.93 8.38 -7.06
CA SER A 138 -13.28 9.48 -7.78
C SER A 138 -14.20 10.71 -7.82
N ARG A 139 -13.70 11.88 -7.42
CA ARG A 139 -14.43 13.17 -7.44
C ARG A 139 -13.56 14.33 -7.91
N LYS A 140 -14.17 15.40 -8.38
CA LYS A 140 -13.50 16.69 -8.62
C LYS A 140 -13.58 17.53 -7.35
N VAL A 141 -12.46 18.13 -6.96
CA VAL A 141 -12.35 19.01 -5.78
C VAL A 141 -11.68 20.31 -6.19
N TYR A 142 -12.25 21.43 -5.72
CA TYR A 142 -11.71 22.76 -5.92
C TYR A 142 -11.23 23.30 -4.57
N TYR A 143 -10.08 23.96 -4.58
CA TYR A 143 -9.40 24.48 -3.39
C TYR A 143 -9.11 25.95 -3.59
N LYS A 144 -9.36 26.75 -2.57
CA LYS A 144 -9.00 28.17 -2.55
C LYS A 144 -8.53 28.53 -1.15
N GLU A 145 -7.26 28.89 -1.02
CA GLU A 145 -6.73 29.43 0.22
C GLU A 145 -6.91 30.95 0.23
N ASP A 146 -7.59 31.44 1.26
CA ASP A 146 -7.78 32.85 1.58
C ASP A 146 -7.09 33.13 2.94
N SER A 147 -6.86 34.39 3.31
CA SER A 147 -6.28 34.71 4.64
C SER A 147 -7.16 34.28 5.83
N THR A 148 -8.44 33.96 5.57
CA THR A 148 -9.38 33.38 6.53
C THR A 148 -9.26 31.86 6.67
N GLY A 149 -8.50 31.19 5.79
CA GLY A 149 -8.29 29.74 5.81
C GLY A 149 -8.52 29.04 4.46
N LEU A 150 -8.52 27.71 4.50
CA LEU A 150 -8.65 26.85 3.32
C LEU A 150 -10.12 26.55 3.01
N ARG A 151 -10.59 26.98 1.85
CA ARG A 151 -11.91 26.65 1.31
C ARG A 151 -11.81 25.45 0.38
N VAL A 152 -12.66 24.44 0.61
CA VAL A 152 -12.71 23.19 -0.16
C VAL A 152 -14.12 22.95 -0.68
N SER A 153 -14.29 22.83 -1.99
CA SER A 153 -15.58 22.60 -2.65
C SER A 153 -15.57 21.28 -3.43
N PHE A 154 -16.51 20.39 -3.12
CA PHE A 154 -16.72 19.09 -3.77
C PHE A 154 -18.20 18.70 -3.73
N ASP A 155 -18.66 17.95 -4.72
CA ASP A 155 -20.03 17.38 -4.79
C ASP A 155 -21.15 18.42 -4.50
N GLY A 156 -20.95 19.67 -4.95
CA GLY A 156 -21.87 20.80 -4.75
C GLY A 156 -21.85 21.45 -3.36
N THR A 157 -21.03 20.95 -2.43
CA THR A 157 -20.90 21.43 -1.05
C THR A 157 -19.56 22.16 -0.86
N THR A 158 -19.52 23.18 -0.01
CA THR A 158 -18.30 23.94 0.31
C THR A 158 -18.07 23.94 1.82
N TYR A 159 -16.84 23.62 2.23
CA TYR A 159 -16.36 23.72 3.60
C TYR A 159 -15.24 24.77 3.67
N THR A 160 -15.15 25.49 4.79
CA THR A 160 -14.06 26.44 5.07
C THR A 160 -13.39 26.02 6.37
N PHE A 161 -12.10 25.72 6.32
CA PHE A 161 -11.28 25.31 7.46
C PHE A 161 -10.38 26.46 7.86
N THR A 162 -10.56 26.96 9.08
CA THR A 162 -9.72 28.03 9.64
C THR A 162 -8.44 27.42 10.21
N LYS A 163 -7.31 28.12 10.07
CA LYS A 163 -6.09 27.80 10.82
C LYS A 163 -6.29 28.19 12.30
N GLU A 164 -5.60 27.52 13.22
CA GLU A 164 -5.75 27.77 14.66
C GLU A 164 -5.13 29.14 15.02
N SER A 165 -5.95 30.06 15.53
CA SER A 165 -5.53 31.42 15.92
C SER A 165 -5.34 31.51 17.43
N ASP A 166 -4.26 32.18 17.86
CA ASP A 166 -4.00 32.51 19.25
C ASP A 166 -4.38 33.98 19.50
N PRO A 167 -5.49 34.26 20.23
CA PRO A 167 -5.97 35.62 20.46
C PRO A 167 -5.06 36.46 21.38
N THR A 168 -4.00 35.88 21.97
CA THR A 168 -2.94 36.66 22.65
C THR A 168 -2.02 37.38 21.65
N GLN A 169 -2.05 37.01 20.37
CA GLN A 169 -1.16 37.54 19.33
C GLN A 169 -2.00 38.17 18.20
N VAL A 170 -2.26 39.47 18.33
CA VAL A 170 -3.14 40.21 17.43
C VAL A 170 -2.46 40.45 16.08
N ARG A 171 -3.04 39.86 15.04
CA ARG A 171 -2.55 39.87 13.65
C ARG A 171 -3.56 40.51 12.69
N PRO A 172 -3.14 41.17 11.61
CA PRO A 172 -4.04 41.68 10.60
C PRO A 172 -4.42 40.57 9.60
N PRO A 173 -5.69 40.47 9.17
CA PRO A 173 -6.14 39.47 8.19
C PRO A 173 -5.77 39.83 6.73
N VAL A 174 -4.98 40.89 6.54
CA VAL A 174 -4.72 41.60 5.28
C VAL A 174 -3.38 42.31 5.36
N SER A 175 -2.71 42.53 4.23
CA SER A 175 -1.50 43.37 4.16
C SER A 175 -1.86 44.84 4.00
N GLY A 176 -1.05 45.75 4.57
CA GLY A 176 -1.33 47.18 4.54
C GLY A 176 -0.29 48.02 5.26
N LYS A 177 -0.65 49.26 5.59
CA LYS A 177 0.16 50.17 6.40
C LYS A 177 -0.60 50.55 7.67
N LEU A 178 0.07 50.52 8.82
CA LEU A 178 -0.49 51.00 10.08
C LEU A 178 -0.50 52.53 10.05
N VAL A 179 -1.69 53.14 10.13
CA VAL A 179 -1.83 54.59 10.05
C VAL A 179 -1.70 55.20 11.44
N ARG A 180 -2.47 54.66 12.40
CA ARG A 180 -2.44 55.03 13.81
C ARG A 180 -3.09 53.96 14.69
N TRP A 181 -2.76 53.97 15.97
CA TRP A 181 -3.52 53.28 17.00
C TRP A 181 -4.76 54.11 17.39
N LEU A 182 -5.85 53.43 17.72
CA LEU A 182 -7.11 54.03 18.23
C LEU A 182 -7.23 53.86 19.76
N VAL A 183 -6.23 53.22 20.36
CA VAL A 183 -6.13 52.74 21.73
C VAL A 183 -4.70 53.08 22.20
N ALA A 184 -4.50 53.41 23.47
CA ALA A 184 -3.16 53.66 24.01
C ALA A 184 -2.43 52.35 24.30
N ASN A 185 -1.10 52.35 24.22
CA ASN A 185 -0.31 51.20 24.66
C ASN A 185 -0.60 50.86 26.13
N GLU A 186 -0.72 49.58 26.45
CA GLU A 186 -1.11 49.04 27.76
C GLU A 186 -2.54 49.37 28.22
N GLN A 187 -3.42 49.84 27.33
CA GLN A 187 -4.83 50.08 27.64
C GLN A 187 -5.66 48.78 27.65
N GLN A 188 -6.64 48.71 28.57
CA GLN A 188 -7.66 47.66 28.58
C GLN A 188 -8.65 47.83 27.41
N VAL A 189 -8.83 46.78 26.62
CA VAL A 189 -9.76 46.69 25.48
C VAL A 189 -10.82 45.60 25.70
N VAL A 190 -11.97 45.80 25.04
CA VAL A 190 -13.10 44.86 25.03
C VAL A 190 -13.20 44.18 23.67
N LYS A 191 -13.62 42.90 23.64
CA LYS A 191 -13.94 42.18 22.39
C LYS A 191 -14.87 43.00 21.49
N GLY A 192 -14.49 43.18 20.22
CA GLY A 192 -15.21 43.97 19.23
C GLY A 192 -14.87 45.46 19.20
N GLN A 193 -14.07 45.97 20.13
CA GLN A 193 -13.57 47.35 20.10
C GLN A 193 -12.58 47.54 18.93
N SER A 194 -12.64 48.67 18.24
CA SER A 194 -11.63 49.05 17.25
C SER A 194 -10.34 49.54 17.94
N TYR A 195 -9.18 49.04 17.48
CA TYR A 195 -7.89 49.27 18.15
C TYR A 195 -6.83 49.95 17.29
N ALA A 196 -6.92 49.82 15.97
CA ALA A 196 -5.99 50.41 15.02
C ALA A 196 -6.71 50.80 13.73
N GLU A 197 -6.19 51.81 13.04
CA GLU A 197 -6.62 52.25 11.73
C GLU A 197 -5.49 51.99 10.73
N ILE A 198 -5.82 51.34 9.61
CA ILE A 198 -4.86 50.83 8.64
C ILE A 198 -5.24 51.27 7.21
N GLU A 199 -4.24 51.47 6.36
CA GLU A 199 -4.39 51.83 4.95
C GLU A 199 -4.19 50.58 4.08
N ILE A 200 -5.17 50.28 3.23
CA ILE A 200 -5.15 49.18 2.24
C ILE A 200 -5.70 49.72 0.93
N MET A 201 -4.96 49.61 -0.18
CA MET A 201 -5.40 50.11 -1.50
C MET A 201 -5.91 51.57 -1.47
N LYS A 202 -5.29 52.44 -0.66
CA LYS A 202 -5.69 53.83 -0.37
C LYS A 202 -7.03 54.02 0.37
N MET A 203 -7.62 52.94 0.89
CA MET A 203 -8.78 52.98 1.77
C MET A 203 -8.33 52.83 3.23
N TYR A 204 -8.93 53.62 4.12
CA TYR A 204 -8.76 53.47 5.57
C TYR A 204 -9.76 52.45 6.12
N MET A 205 -9.29 51.52 6.93
CA MET A 205 -10.10 50.48 7.57
C MET A 205 -9.70 50.33 9.04
N GLN A 206 -10.65 50.05 9.92
CA GLN A 206 -10.40 49.85 11.34
C GLN A 206 -10.34 48.36 11.69
N LEU A 207 -9.32 47.96 12.43
CA LEU A 207 -9.17 46.60 12.97
C LEU A 207 -9.80 46.50 14.36
N HIS A 208 -10.42 45.36 14.66
CA HIS A 208 -11.21 45.10 15.86
C HIS A 208 -10.62 43.94 16.68
N VAL A 209 -10.67 44.00 18.01
CA VAL A 209 -10.04 42.98 18.89
C VAL A 209 -10.94 41.76 19.05
N GLU A 210 -10.40 40.55 18.87
CA GLU A 210 -11.17 39.29 18.94
C GLU A 210 -11.53 38.82 20.37
N ALA A 211 -10.83 39.34 21.38
CA ALA A 211 -10.98 39.04 22.80
C ALA A 211 -10.78 40.29 23.68
N SER A 212 -11.27 40.27 24.92
CA SER A 212 -11.02 41.34 25.89
C SER A 212 -9.71 41.10 26.63
N GLY A 213 -8.92 42.15 26.87
CA GLY A 213 -7.60 42.05 27.50
C GLY A 213 -6.90 43.40 27.56
N LYS A 214 -5.62 43.42 27.93
CA LYS A 214 -4.76 44.60 27.93
C LYS A 214 -3.86 44.57 26.70
N LEU A 215 -3.93 45.59 25.85
CA LEU A 215 -3.29 45.61 24.53
C LEU A 215 -1.90 46.24 24.61
N MET A 216 -0.87 45.54 24.15
CA MET A 216 0.51 46.01 24.07
C MET A 216 0.94 46.12 22.60
N HIS A 217 1.37 47.30 22.16
CA HIS A 217 1.71 47.55 20.77
C HIS A 217 3.07 46.94 20.43
N ALA A 218 3.12 46.08 19.40
CA ALA A 218 4.37 45.50 18.90
C ALA A 218 4.92 46.28 17.69
N MET A 219 4.09 47.09 17.02
CA MET A 219 4.44 47.82 15.80
C MET A 219 4.22 49.34 15.93
N SER A 220 5.11 50.13 15.33
CA SER A 220 5.03 51.59 15.31
C SER A 220 4.07 52.12 14.25
N GLU A 221 3.42 53.26 14.51
CA GLU A 221 2.63 53.97 13.52
C GLU A 221 3.46 54.32 12.27
N GLY A 222 2.83 54.29 11.10
CA GLY A 222 3.48 54.48 9.80
C GLY A 222 4.14 53.23 9.20
N ALA A 223 4.30 52.14 9.97
CA ALA A 223 4.92 50.90 9.48
C ALA A 223 4.06 50.15 8.45
N VAL A 224 4.72 49.41 7.54
CA VAL A 224 4.07 48.55 6.54
C VAL A 224 4.16 47.10 7.01
N PHE A 225 3.07 46.35 6.88
CA PHE A 225 2.92 44.97 7.36
C PHE A 225 2.25 44.07 6.33
N GLN A 226 2.44 42.76 6.48
CA GLN A 226 1.76 41.70 5.74
C GLN A 226 0.64 41.05 6.58
N ALA A 227 -0.30 40.39 5.90
CA ALA A 227 -1.30 39.56 6.57
C ALA A 227 -0.61 38.49 7.44
N GLY A 228 -0.94 38.45 8.74
CA GLY A 228 -0.33 37.53 9.71
C GLY A 228 0.86 38.08 10.53
N ASP A 229 1.35 39.29 10.24
CA ASP A 229 2.37 39.95 11.08
C ASP A 229 1.84 40.28 12.48
N LEU A 230 2.72 40.30 13.49
CA LEU A 230 2.33 40.69 14.85
C LEU A 230 2.18 42.21 14.96
N LEU A 231 0.95 42.71 15.07
CA LEU A 231 0.67 44.12 15.33
C LEU A 231 0.75 44.44 16.83
N ALA A 232 0.14 43.58 17.66
CA ALA A 232 0.05 43.77 19.11
C ALA A 232 -0.05 42.44 19.85
N THR A 233 0.34 42.44 21.12
CA THR A 233 0.14 41.34 22.06
C THR A 233 -1.00 41.69 23.01
N LEU A 234 -1.86 40.73 23.34
CA LEU A 234 -3.00 40.91 24.24
C LEU A 234 -2.81 40.09 25.52
N GLU A 235 -2.56 40.75 26.64
CA GLU A 235 -2.60 40.11 27.96
C GLU A 235 -4.07 39.84 28.32
N LEU A 236 -4.44 38.56 28.48
CA LEU A 236 -5.79 38.17 28.86
C LEU A 236 -6.00 38.34 30.39
N PRO A 237 -7.22 38.70 30.85
CA PRO A 237 -7.49 38.85 32.28
C PRO A 237 -7.25 37.54 33.06
N PRO A 238 -6.77 37.61 34.31
CA PRO A 238 -6.47 36.41 35.10
C PRO A 238 -7.72 35.54 35.28
N GLY A 239 -7.61 34.26 34.91
CA GLY A 239 -8.71 33.29 34.90
C GLY A 239 -9.41 33.12 33.54
N VAL A 240 -9.14 33.97 32.54
CA VAL A 240 -9.69 33.81 31.18
C VAL A 240 -8.80 32.85 30.37
N THR A 241 -9.18 31.59 30.32
CA THR A 241 -8.57 30.61 29.42
C THR A 241 -8.95 30.90 27.96
N VAL A 242 -7.97 30.92 27.05
CA VAL A 242 -8.21 30.99 25.60
C VAL A 242 -9.22 29.91 25.18
N PRO A 243 -10.28 30.23 24.43
CA PRO A 243 -11.24 29.25 23.92
C PRO A 243 -10.62 28.39 22.82
N LYS A 244 -9.83 27.39 23.23
CA LYS A 244 -9.19 26.42 22.33
C LYS A 244 -10.24 25.52 21.68
N ALA A 245 -10.05 25.24 20.39
CA ALA A 245 -10.89 24.31 19.67
C ALA A 245 -10.77 22.89 20.28
N THR A 246 -11.90 22.18 20.41
CA THR A 246 -11.94 20.85 21.01
C THR A 246 -11.32 19.82 20.06
N PRO A 247 -10.33 19.01 20.50
CA PRO A 247 -9.72 18.01 19.63
C PRO A 247 -10.71 16.89 19.31
N PHE A 248 -10.92 16.64 18.01
CA PHE A 248 -11.74 15.53 17.54
C PHE A 248 -11.15 14.20 17.97
N GLN A 249 -11.96 13.36 18.65
CA GLN A 249 -11.55 12.05 19.19
C GLN A 249 -12.01 10.87 18.31
N GLY A 250 -12.84 11.12 17.29
CA GLY A 250 -13.35 10.07 16.40
C GLY A 250 -12.32 9.60 15.37
N ARG A 251 -12.69 8.61 14.57
CA ARG A 251 -11.84 8.01 13.52
C ARG A 251 -12.43 8.24 12.13
N PHE A 252 -11.65 8.03 11.07
CA PHE A 252 -12.22 7.86 9.74
C PHE A 252 -13.15 6.64 9.72
N PRO A 253 -14.32 6.72 9.04
CA PRO A 253 -15.13 5.54 8.79
C PRO A 253 -14.34 4.52 7.97
N SER A 254 -14.38 3.25 8.38
CA SER A 254 -13.77 2.16 7.61
C SER A 254 -14.36 2.10 6.20
N SER A 255 -13.51 2.06 5.18
CA SER A 255 -13.93 2.00 3.76
C SER A 255 -14.72 0.73 3.41
N THR A 256 -14.68 -0.27 4.28
CA THR A 256 -15.60 -1.41 4.31
C THR A 256 -16.94 -1.02 4.96
N LEU A 257 -17.88 -0.52 4.13
CA LEU A 257 -19.28 -0.16 4.48
C LEU A 257 -19.85 -0.91 5.71
N SER A 258 -19.87 -0.23 6.85
CA SER A 258 -20.36 -0.78 8.12
C SER A 258 -21.14 0.24 8.96
N THR A 259 -22.29 0.70 8.45
CA THR A 259 -23.28 1.43 9.25
C THR A 259 -23.99 0.46 10.21
N CYS A 260 -23.45 0.27 11.41
CA CYS A 260 -24.08 -0.46 12.51
C CYS A 260 -23.59 0.10 13.84
N GLU A 261 -24.51 0.54 14.70
CA GLU A 261 -24.21 1.05 16.04
C GLU A 261 -23.76 -0.08 17.00
N GLU A 262 -23.06 0.32 18.08
CA GLU A 262 -22.40 -0.59 19.01
C GLU A 262 -23.40 -1.37 19.88
N HIS A 263 -23.74 -2.60 19.49
CA HIS A 263 -24.51 -3.54 20.31
C HIS A 263 -23.97 -4.99 20.15
N PRO A 264 -24.15 -5.88 21.15
CA PRO A 264 -23.31 -7.07 21.32
C PRO A 264 -23.57 -8.20 20.30
N ARG A 265 -22.88 -8.14 19.14
CA ARG A 265 -22.91 -9.17 18.09
C ARG A 265 -21.52 -9.56 17.55
N THR A 266 -20.48 -9.33 18.33
CA THR A 266 -19.05 -9.57 18.00
C THR A 266 -18.79 -10.91 17.29
N ARG A 267 -19.36 -12.01 17.77
CA ARG A 267 -19.13 -13.36 17.20
C ARG A 267 -19.75 -13.56 15.80
N LYS A 268 -20.82 -12.85 15.44
CA LYS A 268 -21.38 -12.86 14.07
C LYS A 268 -20.57 -11.95 13.15
N LEU A 269 -20.20 -10.76 13.62
CA LEU A 269 -19.37 -9.81 12.87
C LEU A 269 -17.98 -10.39 12.56
N ALA A 270 -17.35 -11.08 13.51
CA ALA A 270 -16.07 -11.76 13.30
C ALA A 270 -16.15 -12.87 12.23
N LYS A 271 -17.23 -13.67 12.20
CA LYS A 271 -17.43 -14.67 11.13
C LYS A 271 -17.59 -14.01 9.76
N LEU A 272 -18.35 -12.92 9.67
CA LEU A 272 -18.52 -12.17 8.42
C LEU A 272 -17.23 -11.47 7.96
N ALA A 273 -16.38 -11.02 8.88
CA ALA A 273 -15.05 -10.49 8.57
C ALA A 273 -14.14 -11.57 7.98
N LEU A 274 -14.04 -12.73 8.65
CA LEU A 274 -13.26 -13.88 8.17
C LEU A 274 -13.71 -14.34 6.78
N GLN A 275 -15.03 -14.45 6.55
CA GLN A 275 -15.57 -14.84 5.24
C GLN A 275 -15.28 -13.82 4.13
N ARG A 276 -15.18 -12.52 4.46
CA ARG A 276 -14.78 -11.47 3.51
C ARG A 276 -13.28 -11.55 3.19
N GLU A 277 -12.44 -11.74 4.20
CA GLU A 277 -10.99 -11.93 4.05
C GLU A 277 -10.67 -13.17 3.19
N GLU A 278 -11.34 -14.29 3.47
CA GLU A 278 -11.21 -15.54 2.71
C GLU A 278 -11.71 -15.39 1.25
N HIS A 279 -12.79 -14.62 1.03
CA HIS A 279 -13.29 -14.31 -0.32
C HIS A 279 -12.35 -13.36 -1.08
N GLN A 280 -11.84 -12.31 -0.43
CA GLN A 280 -10.81 -11.42 -0.99
C GLN A 280 -9.52 -12.18 -1.31
N ARG A 281 -9.16 -13.19 -0.51
CA ARG A 281 -8.03 -14.07 -0.82
C ARG A 281 -8.28 -14.93 -2.05
N ARG A 282 -9.45 -15.57 -2.18
CA ARG A 282 -9.82 -16.30 -3.42
C ARG A 282 -9.84 -15.38 -4.64
N GLN A 283 -10.35 -14.15 -4.51
CA GLN A 283 -10.28 -13.15 -5.58
C GLN A 283 -8.83 -12.81 -5.99
N ARG A 284 -7.92 -12.59 -5.02
CA ARG A 284 -6.48 -12.38 -5.29
C ARG A 284 -5.80 -13.61 -5.92
N MET A 285 -6.23 -14.83 -5.60
CA MET A 285 -5.72 -16.05 -6.23
C MET A 285 -6.15 -16.17 -7.69
N LEU A 286 -7.43 -15.91 -7.98
CA LEU A 286 -7.99 -16.01 -9.34
C LEU A 286 -7.59 -14.84 -10.25
N ASN A 287 -7.46 -13.62 -9.70
CA ASN A 287 -6.99 -12.44 -10.41
C ASN A 287 -5.94 -11.68 -9.58
N PRO A 288 -4.66 -12.08 -9.65
CA PRO A 288 -3.59 -11.44 -8.91
C PRO A 288 -3.14 -10.09 -9.49
N LEU A 289 -3.45 -9.77 -10.77
CA LEU A 289 -2.88 -8.63 -11.48
C LEU A 289 -3.08 -7.26 -10.78
N PRO A 290 -4.26 -6.90 -10.24
CA PRO A 290 -4.42 -5.66 -9.49
C PRO A 290 -3.55 -5.62 -8.22
N ALA A 291 -3.49 -6.74 -7.49
CA ALA A 291 -2.73 -6.85 -6.25
C ALA A 291 -1.21 -6.86 -6.50
N TYR A 292 -0.76 -7.49 -7.59
CA TYR A 292 0.61 -7.41 -8.10
C TYR A 292 1.00 -5.97 -8.43
N ARG A 293 0.17 -5.25 -9.18
CA ARG A 293 0.45 -3.86 -9.57
C ARG A 293 0.52 -2.94 -8.36
N THR A 294 -0.43 -3.01 -7.44
CA THR A 294 -0.42 -2.18 -6.22
C THR A 294 0.75 -2.52 -5.30
N SER A 295 1.04 -3.79 -5.04
CA SER A 295 2.18 -4.19 -4.19
C SER A 295 3.53 -3.81 -4.82
N ARG A 296 3.69 -4.01 -6.13
CA ARG A 296 4.86 -3.53 -6.88
C ARG A 296 4.99 -2.01 -6.84
N GLU A 297 3.92 -1.25 -7.06
CA GLU A 297 3.93 0.22 -7.00
C GLU A 297 4.34 0.70 -5.60
N GLN A 298 3.79 0.10 -4.54
CA GLN A 298 4.19 0.37 -3.16
C GLN A 298 5.69 0.15 -2.96
N LEU A 299 6.22 -1.04 -3.29
CA LEU A 299 7.64 -1.35 -3.12
C LEU A 299 8.54 -0.40 -3.93
N VAL A 300 8.18 -0.09 -5.18
CA VAL A 300 8.88 0.88 -6.04
C VAL A 300 8.87 2.27 -5.40
N ASN A 301 7.73 2.73 -4.84
CA ASN A 301 7.63 4.02 -4.17
C ASN A 301 8.50 4.09 -2.90
N ALA A 302 8.59 3.03 -2.08
CA ALA A 302 9.51 3.01 -0.95
C ALA A 302 11.00 3.06 -1.38
N LEU A 303 11.33 2.50 -2.54
CA LEU A 303 12.67 2.64 -3.14
C LEU A 303 12.90 4.05 -3.69
N ASP A 304 11.88 4.72 -4.25
CA ASP A 304 11.88 6.16 -4.57
C ASP A 304 11.80 7.09 -3.33
N GLY A 305 11.93 6.52 -2.13
CA GLY A 305 12.06 7.21 -0.86
C GLY A 305 10.76 7.71 -0.22
N TYR A 306 9.61 7.49 -0.87
CA TYR A 306 8.29 7.76 -0.30
C TYR A 306 8.05 6.93 0.97
N GLN A 307 7.08 7.35 1.79
CA GLN A 307 6.80 6.75 3.09
C GLN A 307 5.54 5.88 3.06
N ILE A 308 5.74 4.56 3.17
CA ILE A 308 4.69 3.57 3.44
C ILE A 308 4.47 3.47 4.96
N PRO A 309 3.23 3.25 5.46
CA PRO A 309 2.99 2.83 6.84
C PRO A 309 3.63 1.46 7.16
N ARG A 310 4.20 1.29 8.36
CA ARG A 310 4.96 0.06 8.70
C ARG A 310 4.14 -1.24 8.73
N ALA A 311 2.81 -1.16 8.90
CA ALA A 311 1.95 -2.33 8.81
C ALA A 311 1.89 -2.84 7.36
N ASP A 312 1.67 -1.90 6.44
CA ASP A 312 1.55 -2.13 5.01
C ASP A 312 2.89 -2.56 4.37
N GLU A 313 4.05 -2.21 4.95
CA GLU A 313 5.38 -2.66 4.46
C GLU A 313 5.49 -4.19 4.39
N ASP A 314 5.13 -4.91 5.45
CA ASP A 314 5.22 -6.38 5.49
C ASP A 314 4.10 -7.04 4.64
N GLU A 315 2.90 -6.45 4.58
CA GLU A 315 1.82 -6.95 3.71
C GLU A 315 2.13 -6.74 2.23
N ALA A 316 2.71 -5.60 1.84
CA ALA A 316 3.09 -5.32 0.46
C ALA A 316 4.13 -6.32 -0.04
N ILE A 317 5.15 -6.65 0.77
CA ILE A 317 6.13 -7.69 0.42
C ILE A 317 5.45 -9.06 0.33
N ALA A 318 4.61 -9.45 1.30
CA ALA A 318 3.91 -10.72 1.28
C ALA A 318 3.00 -10.88 0.04
N CYS A 319 2.23 -9.83 -0.28
CA CYS A 319 1.32 -9.78 -1.42
C CYS A 319 2.08 -9.82 -2.76
N PHE A 320 3.23 -9.12 -2.85
CA PHE A 320 4.12 -9.18 -4.02
C PHE A 320 4.63 -10.61 -4.27
N PHE A 321 5.16 -11.28 -3.23
CA PHE A 321 5.60 -12.68 -3.34
C PHE A 321 4.46 -13.68 -3.58
N GLU A 322 3.25 -13.45 -3.03
CA GLU A 322 2.05 -14.24 -3.32
C GLU A 322 1.63 -14.11 -4.79
N CYS A 323 1.78 -12.92 -5.40
CA CYS A 323 1.37 -12.67 -6.78
C CYS A 323 2.41 -13.12 -7.83
N ILE A 324 3.70 -12.82 -7.67
CA ILE A 324 4.72 -13.20 -8.69
C ILE A 324 4.92 -14.72 -8.80
N LEU A 325 4.50 -15.49 -7.79
CA LEU A 325 4.54 -16.95 -7.77
C LEU A 325 3.16 -17.58 -8.09
N ASN A 326 2.16 -16.78 -8.50
CA ASN A 326 0.83 -17.25 -8.85
C ASN A 326 0.74 -17.53 -10.38
N PRO A 327 0.39 -18.76 -10.82
CA PRO A 327 0.24 -19.08 -12.25
C PRO A 327 -0.90 -18.33 -12.96
N MET A 328 -1.85 -17.73 -12.23
CA MET A 328 -2.84 -16.83 -12.82
C MET A 328 -2.28 -15.46 -13.22
N LEU A 329 -1.09 -15.06 -12.78
CA LEU A 329 -0.53 -13.75 -13.14
C LEU A 329 -0.23 -13.63 -14.65
N PRO A 330 0.50 -14.57 -15.30
CA PRO A 330 0.65 -14.58 -16.76
C PRO A 330 -0.68 -14.55 -17.51
N ILE A 331 -1.67 -15.33 -17.05
CA ILE A 331 -2.97 -15.49 -17.69
C ILE A 331 -3.78 -14.19 -17.59
N SER A 332 -3.79 -13.55 -16.41
CA SER A 332 -4.48 -12.27 -16.19
C SER A 332 -3.82 -11.09 -16.92
N GLU A 333 -2.48 -11.06 -17.02
CA GLU A 333 -1.79 -10.07 -17.86
C GLU A 333 -2.13 -10.27 -19.35
N ALA A 334 -2.03 -11.50 -19.86
CA ALA A 334 -2.35 -11.79 -21.26
C ALA A 334 -3.83 -11.51 -21.60
N LYS A 335 -4.76 -11.81 -20.68
CA LYS A 335 -6.20 -11.50 -20.84
C LYS A 335 -6.48 -9.99 -20.83
N GLU A 336 -5.84 -9.22 -19.94
CA GLU A 336 -6.04 -7.76 -19.92
C GLU A 336 -5.50 -7.11 -21.20
N VAL A 337 -4.31 -7.53 -21.66
CA VAL A 337 -3.73 -7.05 -22.91
C VAL A 337 -4.61 -7.44 -24.11
N LEU A 338 -5.06 -8.70 -24.19
CA LEU A 338 -5.95 -9.15 -25.24
C LEU A 338 -7.24 -8.32 -25.28
N ALA A 339 -7.89 -8.08 -24.13
CA ALA A 339 -9.12 -7.30 -24.04
C ALA A 339 -8.99 -5.83 -24.51
N VAL A 340 -7.78 -5.26 -24.52
CA VAL A 340 -7.52 -3.91 -25.06
C VAL A 340 -7.37 -3.91 -26.58
N ILE A 341 -6.82 -4.97 -27.16
CA ILE A 341 -6.58 -5.10 -28.62
C ILE A 341 -7.67 -5.91 -29.36
N ASP A 342 -8.58 -6.56 -28.62
CA ASP A 342 -9.63 -7.49 -29.09
C ASP A 342 -10.40 -6.95 -30.31
N SER A 343 -10.79 -5.67 -30.29
CA SER A 343 -11.53 -4.99 -31.36
C SER A 343 -10.72 -4.68 -32.62
N GLN A 344 -9.43 -5.00 -32.64
CA GLN A 344 -8.51 -4.80 -33.77
C GLN A 344 -7.97 -6.13 -34.35
N LEU A 345 -8.41 -7.28 -33.84
CA LEU A 345 -7.92 -8.60 -34.24
C LEU A 345 -8.99 -9.42 -34.99
N PRO A 346 -8.61 -10.21 -36.01
CA PRO A 346 -9.48 -11.19 -36.64
C PRO A 346 -10.03 -12.19 -35.63
N GLU A 347 -11.32 -12.50 -35.75
CA GLU A 347 -11.98 -13.47 -34.86
C GLU A 347 -11.32 -14.87 -34.88
N PRO A 348 -10.78 -15.43 -35.98
CA PRO A 348 -10.05 -16.70 -35.95
C PRO A 348 -8.83 -16.69 -35.00
N LEU A 349 -7.99 -15.65 -35.07
CA LEU A 349 -6.86 -15.48 -34.15
C LEU A 349 -7.33 -15.28 -32.72
N THR A 350 -8.34 -14.42 -32.54
CA THR A 350 -8.85 -14.04 -31.22
C THR A 350 -9.51 -15.23 -30.51
N SER A 351 -10.36 -16.00 -31.19
CA SER A 351 -10.93 -17.25 -30.68
C SER A 351 -9.85 -18.30 -30.37
N ARG A 352 -8.81 -18.45 -31.20
CA ARG A 352 -7.71 -19.39 -30.87
C ARG A 352 -6.95 -18.96 -29.61
N LEU A 353 -6.62 -17.67 -29.45
CA LEU A 353 -5.96 -17.15 -28.26
C LEU A 353 -6.85 -17.26 -27.01
N ARG A 354 -8.16 -16.96 -27.12
CA ARG A 354 -9.14 -17.14 -26.05
C ARG A 354 -9.21 -18.62 -25.59
N SER A 355 -9.19 -19.59 -26.51
CA SER A 355 -9.14 -21.02 -26.17
C SER A 355 -7.88 -21.37 -25.37
N ILE A 356 -6.69 -21.03 -25.89
CA ILE A 356 -5.40 -21.32 -25.24
C ILE A 356 -5.35 -20.73 -23.81
N LEU A 357 -5.88 -19.51 -23.62
CA LEU A 357 -5.95 -18.85 -22.31
C LEU A 357 -6.99 -19.49 -21.37
N ALA A 358 -8.11 -20.01 -21.89
CA ALA A 358 -9.11 -20.73 -21.11
C ALA A 358 -8.59 -22.12 -20.66
N ASP A 359 -7.89 -22.84 -21.54
CA ASP A 359 -7.27 -24.14 -21.23
C ASP A 359 -6.13 -23.99 -20.20
N ALA A 360 -5.38 -22.87 -20.24
CA ALA A 360 -4.40 -22.52 -19.21
C ALA A 360 -5.06 -22.15 -17.87
N GLU A 361 -6.15 -21.38 -17.89
CA GLU A 361 -6.91 -21.00 -16.70
C GLU A 361 -7.55 -22.23 -16.02
N ALA A 362 -8.17 -23.13 -16.78
CA ALA A 362 -8.77 -24.34 -16.25
C ALA A 362 -7.74 -25.21 -15.50
N ARG A 363 -6.53 -25.37 -16.06
CA ARG A 363 -5.41 -26.06 -15.38
C ARG A 363 -5.00 -25.36 -14.08
N ALA A 364 -4.85 -24.04 -14.09
CA ALA A 364 -4.44 -23.27 -12.92
C ALA A 364 -5.52 -23.28 -11.80
N VAL A 365 -6.80 -23.11 -12.16
CA VAL A 365 -7.93 -23.13 -11.21
C VAL A 365 -8.11 -24.51 -10.57
N ALA A 366 -8.09 -25.58 -11.37
CA ALA A 366 -8.15 -26.95 -10.85
C ALA A 366 -6.97 -27.25 -9.90
N ALA A 367 -5.77 -26.78 -10.23
CA ALA A 367 -4.61 -26.96 -9.37
C ALA A 367 -4.71 -26.24 -8.02
N PHE A 368 -5.45 -25.13 -7.89
CA PHE A 368 -5.66 -24.52 -6.57
C PHE A 368 -6.55 -25.33 -5.63
N GLY A 369 -7.21 -26.40 -6.10
CA GLY A 369 -8.19 -27.14 -5.31
C GLY A 369 -9.40 -26.29 -4.93
N LEU A 370 -9.77 -25.34 -5.81
CA LEU A 370 -10.92 -24.44 -5.65
C LEU A 370 -12.21 -25.04 -6.25
N ASP A 371 -12.31 -26.37 -6.31
CA ASP A 371 -13.55 -27.07 -6.60
C ASP A 371 -14.64 -26.60 -5.62
N GLU A 372 -15.86 -26.41 -6.13
CA GLU A 372 -16.97 -26.01 -5.27
C GLU A 372 -17.28 -27.12 -4.24
N GLU A 373 -17.62 -26.70 -3.02
CA GLU A 373 -18.53 -27.43 -2.16
C GLU A 373 -19.95 -27.04 -2.57
N PRO A 374 -20.61 -27.75 -3.51
CA PRO A 374 -22.03 -27.52 -3.76
C PRO A 374 -22.79 -27.91 -2.49
N ALA A 375 -23.61 -26.99 -1.96
CA ALA A 375 -24.43 -27.21 -0.78
C ALA A 375 -25.63 -28.14 -1.05
N ALA A 376 -25.37 -29.30 -1.67
CA ALA A 376 -26.34 -30.23 -2.24
C ALA A 376 -25.79 -31.68 -2.38
N ARG A 377 -25.25 -32.26 -1.30
CA ARG A 377 -25.00 -33.73 -1.20
C ARG A 377 -25.64 -34.37 0.02
N LEU A 378 -26.97 -34.28 0.10
CA LEU A 378 -27.77 -35.26 0.81
C LEU A 378 -28.22 -36.36 -0.16
N SER A 379 -28.26 -37.60 0.34
CA SER A 379 -28.79 -38.85 -0.28
C SER A 379 -27.89 -39.65 -1.25
N THR A 380 -27.93 -40.97 -1.02
CA THR A 380 -27.68 -42.13 -1.92
C THR A 380 -26.38 -42.27 -2.72
N ALA A 381 -25.46 -43.08 -2.19
CA ALA A 381 -24.84 -44.26 -2.87
C ALA A 381 -23.91 -45.01 -1.87
N SER A 382 -24.42 -45.98 -1.09
CA SER A 382 -24.28 -47.43 -1.38
C SER A 382 -22.83 -47.92 -1.54
N VAL A 383 -22.17 -48.27 -0.44
CA VAL A 383 -20.88 -48.98 -0.43
C VAL A 383 -21.09 -50.46 -0.77
N SER A 384 -20.22 -51.02 -1.63
CA SER A 384 -20.15 -52.45 -1.90
C SER A 384 -19.03 -53.10 -1.08
N SER A 385 -19.36 -54.16 -0.34
CA SER A 385 -18.38 -55.06 0.29
C SER A 385 -18.92 -56.49 0.32
N GLN A 386 -18.05 -57.46 0.02
CA GLN A 386 -18.34 -58.90 0.07
C GLN A 386 -17.79 -59.54 1.36
N PRO A 387 -18.20 -60.78 1.72
CA PRO A 387 -18.51 -61.11 3.11
C PRO A 387 -17.52 -62.05 3.80
N PRO A 388 -17.73 -62.31 5.10
CA PRO A 388 -17.61 -63.65 5.68
C PRO A 388 -18.95 -64.22 6.16
N ALA A 389 -18.96 -65.48 6.62
CA ALA A 389 -20.16 -66.31 6.75
C ALA A 389 -20.99 -66.14 8.05
N ALA A 390 -22.24 -66.61 7.98
CA ALA A 390 -23.20 -66.85 9.06
C ALA A 390 -22.92 -68.21 9.77
N PRO A 391 -23.67 -68.71 10.79
CA PRO A 391 -24.98 -68.30 11.34
C PRO A 391 -24.92 -68.00 12.88
N ASN A 392 -25.99 -67.83 13.68
CA ASN A 392 -27.41 -68.24 13.56
C ASN A 392 -28.39 -67.43 14.45
N GLU A 393 -29.70 -67.73 14.31
CA GLU A 393 -30.84 -67.48 15.21
C GLU A 393 -31.67 -66.17 15.11
N ARG A 394 -32.88 -66.24 15.69
CA ARG A 394 -34.07 -65.35 15.63
C ARG A 394 -34.71 -65.33 17.05
N PRO A 395 -35.89 -64.70 17.34
CA PRO A 395 -36.71 -63.69 16.64
C PRO A 395 -36.71 -62.34 17.44
N GLN A 396 -37.71 -61.45 17.63
CA GLN A 396 -39.17 -61.35 17.41
C GLN A 396 -39.61 -59.88 17.07
N SER A 397 -40.89 -59.72 16.77
CA SER A 397 -41.70 -58.47 16.78
C SER A 397 -43.01 -58.77 17.59
N PRO A 398 -44.12 -57.99 17.61
CA PRO A 398 -44.43 -56.64 17.09
C PRO A 398 -45.20 -55.73 18.10
N ALA A 399 -45.62 -54.52 17.67
CA ALA A 399 -46.81 -53.81 18.19
C ALA A 399 -47.33 -52.76 17.16
N LEU A 400 -48.62 -52.37 17.24
CA LEU A 400 -49.31 -51.46 16.29
C LEU A 400 -50.21 -50.42 17.02
N PRO A 401 -50.71 -49.35 16.34
CA PRO A 401 -51.14 -48.09 16.98
C PRO A 401 -52.66 -47.79 17.01
N ARG A 402 -53.05 -46.74 17.77
CA ARG A 402 -54.27 -45.87 17.73
C ARG A 402 -54.16 -44.80 18.85
N GLY A 403 -54.77 -43.60 18.85
CA GLY A 403 -55.46 -42.82 17.79
C GLY A 403 -56.46 -41.76 18.33
N ALA A 404 -56.36 -40.49 17.91
CA ALA A 404 -57.33 -39.35 18.08
C ALA A 404 -57.68 -38.91 19.54
N THR A 405 -58.30 -37.75 19.91
CA THR A 405 -59.16 -36.71 19.25
C THR A 405 -59.00 -35.28 19.88
N SER A 406 -59.73 -34.27 19.36
CA SER A 406 -60.07 -32.89 19.86
C SER A 406 -60.24 -32.66 21.39
N GLY A 407 -60.23 -31.46 22.01
CA GLY A 407 -60.26 -30.01 21.64
C GLY A 407 -60.52 -29.15 22.92
N SER A 408 -60.86 -27.84 23.01
CA SER A 408 -60.86 -26.63 22.14
C SER A 408 -61.39 -25.36 22.92
N LYS A 409 -61.08 -24.10 22.51
CA LYS A 409 -61.66 -22.78 22.98
C LYS A 409 -61.26 -22.28 24.40
N THR A 410 -61.27 -20.99 24.85
CA THR A 410 -61.44 -19.62 24.26
C THR A 410 -60.91 -18.48 25.20
N HIS A 411 -60.78 -17.25 24.66
CA HIS A 411 -60.91 -15.87 25.25
C HIS A 411 -61.54 -15.70 26.67
N GLU A 412 -61.33 -14.66 27.51
CA GLU A 412 -60.48 -13.41 27.60
C GLU A 412 -60.58 -12.89 29.09
N ASP A 413 -60.32 -11.68 29.65
CA ASP A 413 -59.87 -10.29 29.32
C ASP A 413 -59.38 -9.57 30.65
N SER A 414 -58.98 -8.29 30.56
CA SER A 414 -59.21 -7.19 31.53
C SER A 414 -58.13 -6.76 32.57
N ARG A 415 -57.27 -5.84 32.11
CA ARG A 415 -57.06 -4.43 32.59
C ARG A 415 -56.81 -4.06 34.08
N GLN A 416 -55.84 -3.13 34.24
CA GLN A 416 -55.74 -2.02 35.25
C GLN A 416 -55.36 -2.34 36.74
N ARG A 417 -54.84 -1.43 37.59
CA ARG A 417 -53.94 -0.22 37.45
C ARG A 417 -53.50 0.34 38.85
N LEU A 418 -52.21 0.69 39.04
CA LEU A 418 -51.63 1.74 39.95
C LEU A 418 -51.98 1.84 41.49
N LYS A 419 -50.96 1.77 42.38
CA LYS A 419 -50.45 2.81 43.36
C LYS A 419 -49.94 2.34 44.76
N LEU A 420 -48.69 2.76 45.08
CA LEU A 420 -48.15 3.41 46.30
C LEU A 420 -48.51 2.97 47.76
N ARG A 421 -47.46 2.78 48.59
CA ARG A 421 -47.29 3.52 49.87
C ARG A 421 -45.80 3.75 50.27
N SER A 422 -45.45 3.85 51.56
CA SER A 422 -44.30 4.63 52.10
C SER A 422 -43.70 4.12 53.44
N ASP A 423 -42.62 4.78 53.90
CA ASP A 423 -42.04 4.83 55.28
C ASP A 423 -41.25 3.58 55.78
N GLY A 424 -40.11 3.61 56.52
CA GLY A 424 -39.17 4.64 57.06
C GLY A 424 -38.24 3.99 58.15
N CYS A 425 -37.17 4.56 58.74
CA CYS A 425 -36.25 5.70 58.50
C CYS A 425 -35.05 5.69 59.52
N ARG A 426 -33.95 6.45 59.28
CA ARG A 426 -32.82 6.86 60.21
C ARG A 426 -31.76 5.83 60.68
N ASP A 427 -30.47 6.11 60.98
CA ASP A 427 -29.45 7.20 60.75
C ASP A 427 -28.02 6.52 60.92
N THR A 428 -26.78 7.06 61.08
CA THR A 428 -26.13 8.38 61.38
C THR A 428 -24.63 8.42 60.88
N GLY A 429 -23.70 9.21 61.48
CA GLY A 429 -22.21 9.28 61.23
C GLY A 429 -21.42 9.68 62.51
N PRO A 430 -20.22 10.36 62.52
CA PRO A 430 -19.33 10.82 61.42
C PRO A 430 -17.75 10.89 61.68
N LYS A 431 -16.95 11.00 60.59
CA LYS A 431 -15.74 11.86 60.24
C LYS A 431 -14.53 12.22 61.20
N LEU A 432 -13.35 12.51 60.57
CA LEU A 432 -12.14 13.31 60.97
C LEU A 432 -10.95 12.60 61.70
N GLU A 433 -9.72 13.16 61.85
CA GLU A 433 -8.69 13.73 60.91
C GLU A 433 -7.31 13.95 61.64
N ASP A 434 -6.17 14.04 60.90
CA ASP A 434 -4.85 14.71 61.19
C ASP A 434 -3.71 14.28 62.19
N GLN A 435 -2.47 14.35 61.62
CA GLN A 435 -1.13 14.89 62.06
C GLN A 435 -0.13 14.27 63.11
N ASP A 436 1.12 14.12 62.63
CA ASP A 436 2.50 14.38 63.15
C ASP A 436 3.04 14.02 64.56
N THR A 437 4.25 13.40 64.60
CA THR A 437 5.49 14.01 65.17
C THR A 437 6.80 13.19 64.98
N THR A 438 7.96 13.86 65.07
CA THR A 438 9.36 13.34 65.17
C THR A 438 9.98 13.87 66.50
N PRO A 439 11.29 13.77 66.92
CA PRO A 439 12.55 13.36 66.23
C PRO A 439 13.59 12.55 67.09
N GLY A 440 14.85 12.41 66.64
CA GLY A 440 16.02 12.13 67.52
C GLY A 440 17.24 11.40 66.92
N THR A 441 18.42 12.04 66.98
CA THR A 441 19.80 11.52 66.75
C THR A 441 20.72 12.02 67.91
N PRO A 442 22.04 11.70 68.04
CA PRO A 442 23.00 11.00 67.17
C PRO A 442 23.56 9.71 67.87
N ASP A 443 24.80 9.19 67.81
CA ASP A 443 26.11 9.56 67.21
C ASP A 443 27.05 8.30 67.12
N GLY A 444 28.28 8.46 66.61
CA GLY A 444 29.42 7.54 66.85
C GLY A 444 30.20 7.05 65.62
N ALA A 445 31.52 7.22 65.63
CA ALA A 445 32.49 6.71 64.63
C ALA A 445 33.84 6.36 65.33
N PRO A 446 34.92 5.86 64.66
CA PRO A 446 35.08 5.38 63.28
C PRO A 446 35.83 4.02 63.14
N ALA A 447 35.83 3.38 61.94
CA ALA A 447 36.99 2.58 61.45
C ALA A 447 36.91 2.11 59.97
N ARG A 448 38.09 2.13 59.31
CA ARG A 448 38.59 1.41 58.10
C ARG A 448 37.82 0.12 57.66
N SER A 449 37.75 -0.28 56.37
CA SER A 449 38.31 0.25 55.10
C SER A 449 37.89 -0.57 53.86
N LYS A 450 38.18 -0.06 52.64
CA LYS A 450 38.28 -0.75 51.33
C LYS A 450 37.00 -1.37 50.71
N GLY A 451 36.29 -0.53 49.94
CA GLY A 451 36.32 -0.65 48.48
C GLY A 451 35.54 -1.80 47.80
N GLY A 452 34.27 -1.56 47.52
CA GLY A 452 33.50 -2.21 46.44
C GLY A 452 32.58 -1.17 45.80
N SER A 453 32.51 -1.11 44.46
CA SER A 453 31.73 -0.08 43.77
C SER A 453 30.23 -0.42 43.74
N GLU A 454 29.38 0.55 44.07
CA GLU A 454 27.94 0.32 44.26
C GLU A 454 27.15 0.09 42.96
N VAL A 455 26.17 -0.80 43.04
CA VAL A 455 25.03 -0.86 42.12
C VAL A 455 24.05 0.26 42.49
N ARG A 456 23.62 1.10 41.53
CA ARG A 456 22.69 2.20 41.82
C ARG A 456 21.34 2.09 41.10
N GLY A 457 20.30 1.84 41.90
CA GLY A 457 18.94 2.37 41.68
C GLY A 457 18.15 1.86 40.47
N ALA A 458 17.51 0.70 40.60
CA ALA A 458 16.37 0.36 39.75
C ALA A 458 15.10 1.12 40.18
N ARG A 459 14.46 1.82 39.23
CA ARG A 459 13.05 2.28 39.32
C ARG A 459 12.30 1.82 38.06
N PRO A 460 10.95 1.73 38.10
CA PRO A 460 10.26 0.71 37.33
C PRO A 460 10.27 0.98 35.82
N VAL A 461 10.67 -0.05 35.06
CA VAL A 461 10.45 -0.12 33.61
C VAL A 461 8.95 -0.28 33.37
N GLU A 462 8.36 0.65 32.61
CA GLU A 462 6.99 0.50 32.12
C GLU A 462 6.87 -0.81 31.33
N LYS A 463 5.79 -1.56 31.57
CA LYS A 463 5.55 -2.83 30.88
C LYS A 463 5.14 -2.56 29.43
N ALA A 464 6.14 -2.35 28.57
CA ALA A 464 5.99 -2.34 27.13
C ALA A 464 5.13 -3.53 26.71
N SER A 465 3.95 -3.23 26.17
CA SER A 465 2.99 -4.24 25.74
C SER A 465 3.66 -5.13 24.69
N LYS A 466 3.60 -6.45 24.89
CA LYS A 466 4.20 -7.42 23.95
C LYS A 466 3.51 -7.28 22.59
N ALA A 467 4.11 -6.49 21.70
CA ALA A 467 3.79 -6.50 20.28
C ALA A 467 3.88 -7.95 19.80
N ARG A 468 2.76 -8.49 19.32
CA ARG A 468 2.74 -9.81 18.69
C ARG A 468 3.56 -9.70 17.41
N THR A 469 4.78 -10.21 17.43
CA THR A 469 5.53 -10.53 16.22
C THR A 469 4.77 -11.62 15.47
N LEU A 470 3.88 -11.19 14.57
CA LEU A 470 3.16 -12.07 13.67
C LEU A 470 4.19 -12.90 12.89
N SER A 471 3.95 -14.20 12.80
CA SER A 471 4.87 -15.08 12.10
C SER A 471 4.78 -14.80 10.61
N LEU A 472 5.90 -14.44 9.98
CA LEU A 472 5.96 -14.20 8.53
C LEU A 472 5.40 -15.39 7.71
N ALA A 473 5.45 -16.61 8.29
CA ALA A 473 4.92 -17.82 7.69
C ALA A 473 3.38 -17.93 7.70
N SER A 474 2.63 -17.17 8.51
CA SER A 474 1.15 -17.19 8.47
C SER A 474 0.54 -16.37 7.34
N HIS A 475 1.35 -15.54 6.65
CA HIS A 475 0.88 -14.71 5.54
C HIS A 475 0.95 -15.45 4.20
N LEU A 476 1.93 -16.34 3.99
CA LEU A 476 2.06 -17.11 2.75
C LEU A 476 0.95 -18.18 2.63
N PRO A 477 0.27 -18.32 1.48
CA PRO A 477 -0.81 -19.29 1.30
C PRO A 477 -0.29 -20.73 1.17
N PRO A 478 -1.09 -21.75 1.55
CA PRO A 478 -0.70 -23.16 1.46
C PRO A 478 -0.32 -23.64 0.04
N PHE A 479 -0.84 -23.04 -1.03
CA PHE A 479 -0.55 -23.49 -2.40
C PHE A 479 0.94 -23.33 -2.78
N LEU A 480 1.65 -22.37 -2.21
CA LEU A 480 3.11 -22.19 -2.41
C LEU A 480 3.96 -23.35 -1.85
N PHE A 481 3.34 -24.29 -1.14
CA PHE A 481 4.00 -25.45 -0.53
C PHE A 481 3.63 -26.78 -1.21
N SER A 482 2.68 -26.79 -2.18
CA SER A 482 2.02 -28.04 -2.62
C SER A 482 2.12 -28.38 -4.11
N PHE A 483 2.53 -27.46 -4.99
CA PHE A 483 2.45 -27.68 -6.45
C PHE A 483 3.81 -27.62 -7.16
N PRO A 484 4.04 -28.46 -8.19
CA PRO A 484 5.15 -28.29 -9.12
C PRO A 484 4.82 -27.12 -10.06
N PRO A 485 5.49 -25.96 -9.96
CA PRO A 485 5.06 -24.73 -10.64
C PRO A 485 5.04 -24.86 -12.18
N PHE A 486 5.86 -25.74 -12.73
CA PHE A 486 6.04 -25.97 -14.17
C PHE A 486 4.83 -26.61 -14.87
N ALA A 487 3.92 -27.25 -14.13
CA ALA A 487 2.72 -27.88 -14.73
C ALA A 487 1.63 -26.85 -15.13
N LEU A 488 1.75 -25.62 -14.63
CA LEU A 488 0.72 -24.57 -14.68
C LEU A 488 1.19 -23.34 -15.47
N GLU A 489 2.27 -23.48 -16.25
CA GLU A 489 2.79 -22.38 -17.04
C GLU A 489 1.89 -22.07 -18.25
N LEU A 490 1.87 -20.79 -18.60
CA LEU A 490 1.22 -20.26 -19.80
C LEU A 490 1.90 -20.89 -21.03
N PRO A 491 1.17 -21.48 -21.99
CA PRO A 491 1.76 -22.09 -23.18
C PRO A 491 2.17 -21.00 -24.18
N VAL A 492 3.24 -20.28 -23.85
CA VAL A 492 3.76 -19.12 -24.59
C VAL A 492 4.08 -19.50 -26.04
N ASP A 493 4.64 -20.69 -26.28
CA ASP A 493 4.91 -21.23 -27.62
C ASP A 493 3.65 -21.35 -28.48
N GLU A 494 2.52 -21.80 -27.91
CA GLU A 494 1.26 -21.92 -28.65
C GLU A 494 0.67 -20.55 -28.99
N CYS A 495 0.81 -19.58 -28.09
CA CYS A 495 0.39 -18.20 -28.34
C CYS A 495 1.24 -17.56 -29.46
N PHE A 496 2.57 -17.73 -29.44
CA PHE A 496 3.43 -17.27 -30.53
C PHE A 496 3.08 -17.96 -31.86
N ALA A 497 2.96 -19.29 -31.87
CA ALA A 497 2.65 -20.06 -33.08
C ALA A 497 1.27 -19.72 -33.67
N ALA A 498 0.27 -19.39 -32.85
CA ALA A 498 -1.03 -18.91 -33.31
C ALA A 498 -0.91 -17.54 -34.02
N VAL A 499 -0.16 -16.61 -33.43
CA VAL A 499 0.06 -15.27 -33.99
C VAL A 499 0.90 -15.32 -35.27
N GLU A 500 1.98 -16.11 -35.30
CA GLU A 500 2.87 -16.21 -36.47
C GLU A 500 2.20 -16.91 -37.66
N ARG A 501 1.28 -17.86 -37.43
CA ARG A 501 0.41 -18.37 -38.50
C ARG A 501 -0.47 -17.28 -39.10
N GLN A 502 -1.12 -16.45 -38.28
CA GLN A 502 -1.98 -15.36 -38.79
C GLN A 502 -1.19 -14.35 -39.64
N LEU A 503 0.01 -13.98 -39.19
CA LEU A 503 0.92 -13.09 -39.93
C LEU A 503 1.43 -13.74 -41.23
N SER A 504 1.64 -15.06 -41.23
CA SER A 504 2.10 -15.80 -42.42
C SER A 504 1.00 -15.93 -43.48
N LEU A 505 -0.26 -16.14 -43.08
CA LEU A 505 -1.40 -16.13 -44.00
C LEU A 505 -1.54 -14.77 -44.70
N GLN A 506 -1.49 -13.69 -43.92
CA GLN A 506 -1.58 -12.31 -44.43
C GLN A 506 -0.38 -11.91 -45.33
N ALA A 507 0.78 -12.55 -45.17
CA ALA A 507 1.93 -12.38 -46.06
C ALA A 507 1.83 -13.22 -47.34
N GLY A 508 1.20 -14.40 -47.28
CA GLY A 508 1.03 -15.30 -48.43
C GLY A 508 0.08 -14.75 -49.48
N GLU A 509 -1.10 -14.27 -49.06
CA GLU A 509 -2.11 -13.73 -49.99
C GLU A 509 -1.60 -12.47 -50.73
N ALA A 510 -0.76 -11.67 -50.06
CA ALA A 510 -0.14 -10.48 -50.64
C ALA A 510 0.85 -10.81 -51.78
N ALA A 511 1.41 -12.02 -51.83
CA ALA A 511 2.28 -12.46 -52.91
C ALA A 511 1.49 -13.04 -54.10
N THR A 512 0.35 -13.70 -53.84
CA THR A 512 -0.53 -14.22 -54.90
C THR A 512 -1.31 -13.12 -55.63
N ALA A 513 -1.53 -11.96 -55.00
CA ALA A 513 -2.27 -10.84 -55.58
C ALA A 513 -1.54 -10.08 -56.71
N THR A 514 -0.30 -10.45 -57.04
CA THR A 514 0.55 -9.72 -58.00
C THR A 514 0.78 -10.42 -59.36
N GLU A 515 0.21 -11.61 -59.60
CA GLU A 515 0.47 -12.41 -60.83
C GLU A 515 -0.76 -12.66 -61.74
N GLU A 516 -1.75 -11.76 -61.78
CA GLU A 516 -2.88 -11.86 -62.73
C GLU A 516 -3.06 -10.61 -63.62
N THR A 517 -2.19 -10.40 -64.62
CA THR A 517 -2.50 -9.53 -65.79
C THR A 517 -1.68 -9.88 -67.04
N GLU A 518 -2.14 -10.82 -67.88
CA GLU A 518 -2.20 -10.67 -69.35
C GLU A 518 -2.96 -11.83 -70.06
N GLY A 519 -3.31 -11.64 -71.34
CA GLY A 519 -4.30 -12.45 -72.08
C GLY A 519 -3.75 -13.48 -73.10
N PRO A 520 -4.66 -14.25 -73.76
CA PRO A 520 -4.33 -15.51 -74.45
C PRO A 520 -4.44 -15.39 -76.01
N PRO A 521 -4.58 -16.46 -76.84
CA PRO A 521 -4.53 -17.92 -76.61
C PRO A 521 -3.71 -18.75 -77.65
N LYS A 522 -3.47 -20.05 -77.37
CA LYS A 522 -3.70 -21.23 -78.28
C LYS A 522 -3.09 -22.54 -77.74
N GLY A 523 -3.77 -23.66 -77.96
CA GLY A 523 -3.24 -25.03 -77.76
C GLY A 523 -4.33 -26.03 -77.36
N GLU A 524 -4.41 -27.18 -78.05
CA GLU A 524 -5.40 -28.25 -77.79
C GLU A 524 -4.73 -29.48 -77.13
N GLY A 525 -5.52 -30.29 -76.42
CA GLY A 525 -5.10 -31.61 -75.91
C GLY A 525 -5.44 -31.82 -74.43
N GLY A 526 -6.53 -32.53 -74.15
CA GLY A 526 -7.03 -32.76 -72.78
C GLY A 526 -6.97 -34.21 -72.32
N VAL A 527 -6.94 -34.39 -70.99
CA VAL A 527 -7.35 -35.60 -70.26
C VAL A 527 -8.03 -35.11 -68.97
N GLU A 528 -9.20 -35.65 -68.64
CA GLU A 528 -9.88 -35.37 -67.38
C GLU A 528 -9.44 -36.34 -66.27
N THR A 529 -9.16 -35.83 -65.07
CA THR A 529 -9.38 -36.54 -63.80
C THR A 529 -9.68 -35.53 -62.68
N PRO A 530 -10.61 -35.82 -61.74
CA PRO A 530 -11.20 -34.78 -60.88
C PRO A 530 -10.65 -34.73 -59.43
N HIS A 531 -11.09 -33.68 -58.73
CA HIS A 531 -11.02 -33.46 -57.27
C HIS A 531 -9.67 -33.02 -56.67
N SER A 532 -9.36 -31.74 -56.84
CA SER A 532 -8.88 -30.96 -55.70
C SER A 532 -9.98 -30.88 -54.61
N PRO A 533 -9.62 -30.91 -53.31
CA PRO A 533 -10.52 -30.40 -52.27
C PRO A 533 -10.63 -28.88 -52.43
N ALA A 534 -11.84 -28.33 -52.28
CA ALA A 534 -12.05 -26.90 -52.43
C ALA A 534 -11.24 -26.12 -51.37
N ALA A 535 -10.38 -25.20 -51.82
CA ALA A 535 -9.81 -24.19 -50.96
C ALA A 535 -10.95 -23.29 -50.46
N VAL A 536 -11.30 -23.43 -49.18
CA VAL A 536 -12.21 -22.48 -48.52
C VAL A 536 -11.48 -21.15 -48.47
N SER A 537 -11.94 -20.17 -49.24
CA SER A 537 -11.46 -18.79 -49.14
C SER A 537 -11.88 -18.24 -47.78
N GLU A 538 -10.98 -18.34 -46.82
CA GLU A 538 -11.20 -17.94 -45.43
C GLU A 538 -11.10 -16.41 -45.36
N TYR A 539 -12.26 -15.75 -45.35
CA TYR A 539 -12.39 -14.30 -45.55
C TYR A 539 -11.60 -13.50 -44.50
N VAL A 540 -10.40 -13.02 -44.85
CA VAL A 540 -9.50 -12.27 -43.96
C VAL A 540 -10.01 -10.84 -43.71
N GLY A 541 -11.03 -10.73 -42.87
CA GLY A 541 -11.43 -9.46 -42.27
C GLY A 541 -10.32 -8.96 -41.33
N VAL A 542 -9.84 -7.74 -41.58
CA VAL A 542 -8.82 -7.01 -40.81
C VAL A 542 -7.39 -7.59 -40.91
N CYS A 543 -6.53 -6.91 -41.68
CA CYS A 543 -5.09 -7.16 -41.65
C CYS A 543 -4.49 -6.70 -40.31
N VAL A 544 -3.58 -7.48 -39.72
CA VAL A 544 -2.97 -7.17 -38.41
C VAL A 544 -1.49 -6.87 -38.58
N THR A 545 -1.06 -5.71 -38.08
CA THR A 545 0.37 -5.36 -38.05
C THR A 545 1.06 -5.96 -36.83
N ARG A 546 2.35 -6.31 -36.97
CA ARG A 546 3.20 -6.72 -35.83
C ARG A 546 3.25 -5.67 -34.72
N ALA A 547 3.03 -4.39 -35.05
CA ALA A 547 2.96 -3.28 -34.10
C ALA A 547 1.70 -3.31 -33.20
N GLN A 548 0.53 -3.63 -33.75
CA GLN A 548 -0.70 -3.79 -32.94
C GLN A 548 -0.60 -4.96 -31.95
N LEU A 549 0.12 -6.01 -32.33
CA LEU A 549 0.40 -7.18 -31.49
C LEU A 549 1.56 -6.98 -30.50
N GLN A 550 2.32 -5.89 -30.59
CA GLN A 550 3.51 -5.67 -29.75
C GLN A 550 3.23 -5.74 -28.23
N PRO A 551 2.12 -5.18 -27.69
CA PRO A 551 1.79 -5.35 -26.26
C PRO A 551 1.60 -6.81 -25.84
N LEU A 552 1.00 -7.62 -26.72
CA LEU A 552 0.82 -9.06 -26.47
C LEU A 552 2.16 -9.80 -26.55
N PHE A 553 3.00 -9.48 -27.54
CA PHE A 553 4.34 -10.06 -27.63
C PHE A 553 5.21 -9.73 -26.41
N ASP A 554 5.16 -8.51 -25.88
CA ASP A 554 5.96 -8.13 -24.70
C ASP A 554 5.42 -8.76 -23.41
N CYS A 555 4.10 -8.94 -23.31
CA CYS A 555 3.48 -9.75 -22.27
C CYS A 555 3.91 -11.23 -22.34
N LEU A 556 3.98 -11.82 -23.54
CA LEU A 556 4.41 -13.22 -23.72
C LEU A 556 5.91 -13.40 -23.47
N ARG A 557 6.77 -12.50 -23.97
CA ARG A 557 8.23 -12.50 -23.75
C ARG A 557 8.61 -12.47 -22.28
N LYS A 558 7.83 -11.77 -21.43
CA LYS A 558 8.02 -11.75 -19.97
C LYS A 558 8.00 -13.17 -19.36
N TYR A 559 7.24 -14.09 -19.94
CA TYR A 559 7.01 -15.44 -19.42
C TYR A 559 7.61 -16.57 -20.27
N ASP A 560 8.31 -16.25 -21.36
CA ASP A 560 9.04 -17.15 -22.26
C ASP A 560 9.93 -18.18 -21.55
N ARG A 561 10.57 -17.79 -20.44
CA ARG A 561 11.44 -18.67 -19.64
C ARG A 561 10.74 -19.34 -18.44
N GLY A 562 9.42 -19.23 -18.36
CA GLY A 562 8.60 -19.71 -17.24
C GLY A 562 8.38 -18.70 -16.12
N LEU A 563 7.41 -18.99 -15.25
CA LEU A 563 6.89 -18.08 -14.23
C LEU A 563 7.96 -17.64 -13.23
N ILE A 564 8.81 -18.57 -12.78
CA ILE A 564 9.82 -18.30 -11.75
C ILE A 564 10.93 -17.37 -12.29
N MET A 565 11.18 -17.41 -13.60
CA MET A 565 12.16 -16.53 -14.25
C MET A 565 11.62 -15.11 -14.34
N ALA A 566 10.33 -14.93 -14.68
CA ALA A 566 9.66 -13.65 -14.60
C ALA A 566 9.66 -13.08 -13.15
N ALA A 567 9.43 -13.94 -12.15
CA ALA A 567 9.49 -13.57 -10.73
C ALA A 567 10.91 -13.18 -10.29
N ALA A 568 11.94 -13.86 -10.78
CA ALA A 568 13.34 -13.52 -10.50
C ALA A 568 13.74 -12.18 -11.11
N GLU A 569 13.26 -11.88 -12.32
CA GLU A 569 13.46 -10.61 -13.01
C GLU A 569 12.67 -9.46 -12.36
N ASP A 570 11.49 -9.73 -11.82
CA ASP A 570 10.72 -8.79 -11.00
C ASP A 570 11.45 -8.44 -9.69
N ILE A 571 12.13 -9.42 -9.06
CA ILE A 571 12.98 -9.19 -7.89
C ILE A 571 14.24 -8.42 -8.29
N ALA A 572 14.91 -8.80 -9.40
CA ALA A 572 16.10 -8.12 -9.89
C ALA A 572 15.82 -6.63 -10.14
N ARG A 573 14.70 -6.28 -10.78
CA ARG A 573 14.31 -4.88 -11.00
C ARG A 573 14.01 -4.08 -9.72
N LEU A 574 13.71 -4.72 -8.59
CA LEU A 574 13.64 -4.04 -7.28
C LEU A 574 15.03 -3.86 -6.64
N LEU A 575 15.97 -4.77 -6.88
CA LEU A 575 17.35 -4.63 -6.41
C LEU A 575 18.13 -3.60 -7.25
N GLU A 576 17.93 -3.58 -8.56
CA GLU A 576 18.54 -2.62 -9.48
C GLU A 576 18.12 -1.19 -9.12
N LYS A 577 16.81 -0.94 -8.94
CA LYS A 577 16.30 0.38 -8.52
C LYS A 577 16.85 0.86 -7.17
N TYR A 578 17.34 -0.04 -6.33
CA TYR A 578 18.09 0.34 -5.13
C TYR A 578 19.54 0.74 -5.47
N LEU A 579 20.22 -0.05 -6.30
CA LEU A 579 21.60 0.16 -6.73
C LEU A 579 21.79 1.43 -7.57
N GLU A 580 20.91 1.67 -8.55
CA GLU A 580 20.85 2.88 -9.40
C GLU A 580 20.98 4.20 -8.60
N VAL A 581 20.52 4.17 -7.35
CA VAL A 581 20.64 5.28 -6.39
C VAL A 581 21.90 5.13 -5.54
N GLU A 582 22.01 4.04 -4.78
CA GLU A 582 23.02 3.97 -3.71
C GLU A 582 24.46 3.78 -4.20
N GLU A 583 24.69 3.27 -5.42
CA GLU A 583 26.02 3.25 -6.06
C GLU A 583 26.54 4.68 -6.33
N LEU A 584 25.65 5.69 -6.45
CA LEU A 584 26.03 7.10 -6.57
C LEU A 584 26.36 7.77 -5.22
N PHE A 585 26.16 7.05 -4.11
CA PHE A 585 26.31 7.55 -2.74
C PHE A 585 27.13 6.62 -1.82
N GLU A 586 27.68 5.51 -2.33
CA GLU A 586 28.46 4.59 -1.50
C GLU A 586 29.82 5.19 -1.06
N ASP A 587 30.37 6.10 -1.88
CA ASP A 587 31.60 6.83 -1.58
C ASP A 587 31.37 7.97 -0.58
N SER A 588 31.23 7.60 0.70
CA SER A 588 31.06 8.48 1.86
C SER A 588 32.06 9.64 1.97
N ARG A 589 33.18 9.59 1.23
CA ARG A 589 34.19 10.67 1.12
C ARG A 589 33.72 11.88 0.29
N GLU A 590 32.85 11.66 -0.69
CA GLU A 590 32.35 12.70 -1.59
C GLU A 590 31.22 13.51 -0.93
N GLY A 591 30.35 12.83 -0.19
CA GLY A 591 29.18 13.38 0.48
C GLY A 591 28.01 13.62 -0.49
N ALA A 592 26.78 13.26 -0.09
CA ALA A 592 25.62 13.22 -0.98
C ALA A 592 25.33 14.54 -1.72
N ALA A 593 25.59 15.69 -1.08
CA ALA A 593 25.46 17.00 -1.72
C ALA A 593 26.38 17.18 -2.94
N LYS A 594 27.58 16.57 -2.93
CA LYS A 594 28.51 16.60 -4.07
C LYS A 594 28.01 15.72 -5.21
N SER A 595 27.58 14.49 -4.93
CA SER A 595 27.00 13.58 -5.94
C SER A 595 25.80 14.22 -6.66
N ILE A 596 24.90 14.86 -5.91
CA ILE A 596 23.75 15.59 -6.45
C ILE A 596 24.19 16.80 -7.30
N SER A 597 25.17 17.57 -6.81
CA SER A 597 25.70 18.75 -7.53
C SER A 597 26.45 18.37 -8.82
N MET A 598 27.06 17.18 -8.87
CA MET A 598 27.67 16.62 -10.08
C MET A 598 26.60 16.13 -11.07
N LYS A 599 25.57 15.41 -10.60
CA LYS A 599 24.50 14.91 -11.48
C LYS A 599 23.57 15.99 -12.06
N ARG A 600 23.61 17.23 -11.53
CA ARG A 600 22.69 18.32 -11.94
C ARG A 600 22.76 18.75 -13.41
N THR A 601 23.82 18.37 -14.13
CA THR A 601 23.99 18.64 -15.57
C THR A 601 23.68 17.43 -16.46
N GLU A 602 23.46 16.25 -15.88
CA GLU A 602 23.20 14.99 -16.59
C GLU A 602 21.73 14.55 -16.48
N VAL A 603 21.02 15.03 -15.45
CA VAL A 603 19.71 14.54 -15.00
C VAL A 603 18.73 15.71 -14.87
N ASP A 604 17.45 15.49 -15.19
CA ASP A 604 16.42 16.53 -15.05
C ASP A 604 16.08 16.84 -13.58
N SER A 605 15.42 17.99 -13.35
CA SER A 605 15.09 18.46 -12.01
C SER A 605 14.16 17.50 -11.24
N ALA A 606 13.29 16.77 -11.94
CA ALA A 606 12.38 15.80 -11.33
C ALA A 606 13.12 14.55 -10.84
N ALA A 607 14.03 13.99 -11.64
CA ALA A 607 14.84 12.84 -11.27
C ALA A 607 15.93 13.19 -10.25
N LEU A 608 16.47 14.42 -10.25
CA LEU A 608 17.35 14.91 -9.17
C LEU A 608 16.62 14.95 -7.81
N ALA A 609 15.38 15.46 -7.78
CA ALA A 609 14.55 15.43 -6.58
C ALA A 609 14.22 13.98 -6.16
N SER A 610 13.95 13.09 -7.12
CA SER A 610 13.72 11.66 -6.86
C SER A 610 14.95 10.96 -6.26
N LEU A 611 16.15 11.26 -6.78
CA LEU A 611 17.43 10.72 -6.33
C LEU A 611 17.73 11.13 -4.88
N GLN A 612 17.60 12.42 -4.54
CA GLN A 612 17.72 12.90 -3.16
C GLN A 612 16.70 12.23 -2.24
N ARG A 613 15.41 12.25 -2.60
CA ARG A 613 14.33 11.70 -1.77
C ARG A 613 14.54 10.21 -1.49
N SER A 614 15.05 9.47 -2.47
CA SER A 614 15.44 8.07 -2.36
C SER A 614 16.61 7.85 -1.38
N HIS A 615 17.76 8.51 -1.59
CA HIS A 615 18.93 8.34 -0.72
C HIS A 615 18.68 8.85 0.72
N GLN A 616 17.94 9.95 0.89
CA GLN A 616 17.46 10.43 2.19
C GLN A 616 16.64 9.35 2.95
N ALA A 617 16.05 8.40 2.24
CA ALA A 617 15.30 7.28 2.80
C ALA A 617 16.13 6.00 3.03
N LEU A 618 17.46 6.02 2.89
CA LEU A 618 18.36 4.85 3.00
C LEU A 618 18.02 3.92 4.20
N LYS A 619 17.77 4.49 5.39
CA LYS A 619 17.40 3.70 6.59
C LYS A 619 16.03 2.98 6.49
N ARG A 620 15.12 3.46 5.64
CA ARG A 620 13.86 2.77 5.27
C ARG A 620 14.13 1.72 4.18
N LYS A 621 14.85 2.10 3.10
CA LYS A 621 15.23 1.20 2.00
C LYS A 621 15.97 -0.04 2.51
N ASN A 622 16.93 0.12 3.44
CA ASN A 622 17.71 -0.98 3.99
C ASN A 622 16.88 -1.94 4.85
N ARG A 623 15.84 -1.44 5.55
CA ARG A 623 14.85 -2.31 6.21
C ARG A 623 14.04 -3.11 5.18
N LEU A 624 13.56 -2.45 4.13
CA LEU A 624 12.75 -3.07 3.08
C LEU A 624 13.52 -4.20 2.39
N LEU A 625 14.77 -3.96 1.96
CA LEU A 625 15.62 -4.98 1.35
C LEU A 625 15.97 -6.12 2.31
N ALA A 626 16.24 -5.82 3.59
CA ALA A 626 16.48 -6.87 4.58
C ALA A 626 15.26 -7.80 4.77
N ARG A 627 14.03 -7.25 4.74
CA ARG A 627 12.78 -8.04 4.77
C ARG A 627 12.56 -8.82 3.48
N LEU A 628 12.79 -8.20 2.32
CA LEU A 628 12.74 -8.88 1.01
C LEU A 628 13.71 -10.07 0.94
N PHE A 629 14.94 -9.92 1.46
CA PHE A 629 15.88 -11.04 1.59
C PHE A 629 15.44 -12.08 2.62
N GLU A 630 14.78 -11.70 3.71
CA GLU A 630 14.17 -12.63 4.67
C GLU A 630 13.08 -13.49 4.00
N PHE A 631 12.23 -12.88 3.15
CA PHE A 631 11.23 -13.59 2.33
C PHE A 631 11.88 -14.55 1.32
N ILE A 632 12.86 -14.09 0.52
CA ILE A 632 13.58 -14.95 -0.43
C ILE A 632 14.22 -16.15 0.27
N ARG A 633 14.80 -15.94 1.47
CA ARG A 633 15.40 -17.03 2.26
C ARG A 633 14.39 -18.00 2.85
N LYS A 634 13.16 -17.58 3.14
CA LYS A 634 12.11 -18.42 3.75
C LYS A 634 11.14 -19.06 2.75
N CYS A 635 11.03 -18.52 1.54
CA CYS A 635 10.08 -18.99 0.54
C CYS A 635 10.46 -20.38 0.00
N PRO A 636 9.58 -21.41 0.10
CA PRO A 636 9.90 -22.78 -0.28
C PRO A 636 10.26 -22.96 -1.77
N VAL A 637 9.64 -22.17 -2.65
CA VAL A 637 9.82 -22.30 -4.12
C VAL A 637 11.30 -22.14 -4.51
N TRP A 638 12.01 -21.18 -3.90
CA TRP A 638 13.44 -20.92 -4.13
C TRP A 638 14.39 -21.93 -3.45
N GLN A 639 13.83 -22.85 -2.67
CA GLN A 639 14.51 -24.00 -2.07
C GLN A 639 14.07 -25.35 -2.68
N SER A 640 13.04 -25.37 -3.55
CA SER A 640 12.48 -26.60 -4.11
C SER A 640 13.53 -27.39 -4.90
N PRO A 641 13.71 -28.70 -4.66
CA PRO A 641 14.68 -29.52 -5.38
C PRO A 641 14.54 -29.43 -6.91
N VAL A 642 13.31 -29.31 -7.42
CA VAL A 642 13.03 -29.22 -8.86
C VAL A 642 13.50 -27.87 -9.43
N PHE A 643 13.22 -26.77 -8.73
CA PHE A 643 13.71 -25.44 -9.11
C PHE A 643 15.25 -25.38 -9.05
N LEU A 644 15.85 -25.90 -7.98
CA LEU A 644 17.30 -26.00 -7.85
C LEU A 644 17.92 -26.84 -8.97
N GLN A 645 17.34 -28.01 -9.31
CA GLN A 645 17.85 -28.87 -10.37
C GLN A 645 17.73 -28.25 -11.78
N ARG A 646 16.68 -27.46 -12.04
CA ARG A 646 16.43 -26.83 -13.36
C ARG A 646 17.17 -25.51 -13.57
N TYR A 647 17.33 -24.67 -12.53
CA TYR A 647 17.87 -23.30 -12.65
C TYR A 647 19.05 -22.97 -11.73
N MET A 648 19.30 -23.74 -10.66
CA MET A 648 20.39 -23.45 -9.70
C MET A 648 21.31 -24.67 -9.41
N ARG A 649 21.48 -25.54 -10.41
CA ARG A 649 22.18 -26.84 -10.27
C ARG A 649 23.66 -26.70 -9.87
N SER A 650 24.26 -25.57 -10.22
CA SER A 650 25.60 -25.14 -9.80
C SER A 650 25.62 -23.62 -9.69
N TYR A 651 26.69 -23.07 -9.11
CA TYR A 651 26.91 -21.62 -9.12
C TYR A 651 27.09 -21.06 -10.54
N SER A 652 27.70 -21.81 -11.47
CA SER A 652 27.80 -21.40 -12.89
C SER A 652 26.42 -21.38 -13.57
N HIS A 653 25.60 -22.42 -13.37
CA HIS A 653 24.24 -22.48 -13.90
C HIS A 653 23.34 -21.35 -13.35
N PHE A 654 23.58 -20.90 -12.12
CA PHE A 654 22.93 -19.70 -11.58
C PHE A 654 23.36 -18.41 -12.30
N MET A 655 24.66 -18.24 -12.61
CA MET A 655 25.14 -17.10 -13.40
C MET A 655 24.59 -17.11 -14.83
N GLU A 656 24.54 -18.28 -15.46
CA GLU A 656 24.08 -18.48 -16.84
C GLU A 656 22.55 -18.31 -17.00
N SER A 657 21.77 -18.77 -16.02
CA SER A 657 20.30 -18.70 -16.07
C SER A 657 19.71 -17.37 -15.56
N LEU A 658 20.32 -16.78 -14.53
CA LEU A 658 19.81 -15.60 -13.82
C LEU A 658 20.85 -14.46 -13.76
N PRO A 659 21.38 -13.98 -14.90
CA PRO A 659 22.48 -13.03 -14.93
C PRO A 659 22.17 -11.70 -14.24
N HIS A 660 20.99 -11.11 -14.45
CA HIS A 660 20.63 -9.81 -13.84
C HIS A 660 20.52 -9.92 -12.31
N LEU A 661 19.80 -10.94 -11.81
CA LEU A 661 19.69 -11.19 -10.36
C LEU A 661 21.06 -11.57 -9.75
N HIS A 662 21.93 -12.23 -10.50
CA HIS A 662 23.30 -12.52 -10.07
C HIS A 662 24.12 -11.25 -9.90
N ASP A 663 24.11 -10.38 -10.92
CA ASP A 663 24.86 -9.12 -10.94
C ASP A 663 24.37 -8.14 -9.87
N CYS A 664 23.05 -7.93 -9.75
CA CYS A 664 22.43 -7.21 -8.64
C CYS A 664 22.92 -7.70 -7.26
N LEU A 665 22.92 -9.03 -7.03
CA LEU A 665 23.41 -9.60 -5.78
C LEU A 665 24.92 -9.43 -5.60
N GLN A 666 25.71 -9.45 -6.68
CA GLN A 666 27.15 -9.22 -6.63
C GLN A 666 27.48 -7.77 -6.27
N ARG A 667 26.88 -6.78 -6.94
CA ARG A 667 27.06 -5.35 -6.64
C ARG A 667 26.57 -4.99 -5.24
N LEU A 668 25.39 -5.46 -4.84
CA LEU A 668 24.92 -5.36 -3.44
C LEU A 668 25.87 -6.01 -2.43
N SER A 669 26.60 -7.07 -2.81
CA SER A 669 27.56 -7.71 -1.93
C SER A 669 28.79 -6.81 -1.66
N THR A 670 29.24 -6.02 -2.63
CA THR A 670 30.39 -5.12 -2.50
C THR A 670 30.04 -3.74 -1.94
N LEU A 671 28.80 -3.30 -2.14
CA LEU A 671 28.29 -1.96 -1.83
C LEU A 671 28.74 -1.41 -0.47
N GLY A 672 29.19 -0.15 -0.47
CA GLY A 672 29.65 0.61 0.68
C GLY A 672 31.01 0.19 1.21
N GLY A 673 31.76 -0.69 0.52
CA GLY A 673 33.07 -1.18 0.97
C GLY A 673 33.06 -1.94 2.30
N GLY A 674 31.89 -2.31 2.83
CA GLY A 674 31.74 -2.85 4.18
C GLY A 674 31.45 -1.82 5.29
N SER A 675 31.12 -0.58 4.94
CA SER A 675 30.60 0.44 5.85
C SER A 675 29.34 -0.02 6.61
N PRO A 676 29.08 0.50 7.82
CA PRO A 676 27.98 0.03 8.66
C PRO A 676 26.59 0.35 8.08
N GLU A 677 26.47 1.38 7.24
CA GLU A 677 25.18 1.86 6.73
C GLU A 677 24.53 0.86 5.78
N TYR A 678 25.30 0.34 4.81
CA TYR A 678 24.87 -0.66 3.84
C TYR A 678 24.95 -2.11 4.37
N SER A 679 25.57 -2.33 5.54
CA SER A 679 25.82 -3.67 6.12
C SER A 679 24.57 -4.55 6.26
N ALA A 680 23.41 -3.94 6.53
CA ALA A 680 22.12 -4.62 6.65
C ALA A 680 21.59 -5.22 5.34
N VAL A 681 22.14 -4.79 4.19
CA VAL A 681 21.77 -5.22 2.84
C VAL A 681 22.89 -6.07 2.22
N SER A 682 24.14 -5.59 2.32
CA SER A 682 25.29 -6.28 1.71
C SER A 682 25.64 -7.60 2.40
N LEU A 683 25.44 -7.73 3.72
CA LEU A 683 25.67 -9.00 4.41
C LEU A 683 24.64 -10.08 4.01
N PRO A 684 23.31 -9.83 3.96
CA PRO A 684 22.36 -10.78 3.38
C PRO A 684 22.65 -11.15 1.91
N ALA A 685 23.05 -10.20 1.07
CA ALA A 685 23.44 -10.48 -0.31
C ALA A 685 24.65 -11.43 -0.39
N ARG A 686 25.74 -11.13 0.35
CA ARG A 686 26.89 -12.03 0.54
C ARG A 686 26.46 -13.42 1.02
N GLN A 687 25.57 -13.49 2.01
CA GLN A 687 25.09 -14.77 2.55
C GLN A 687 24.29 -15.57 1.52
N LEU A 688 23.43 -14.94 0.71
CA LEU A 688 22.70 -15.61 -0.37
C LEU A 688 23.67 -16.20 -1.41
N MET A 689 24.65 -15.43 -1.86
CA MET A 689 25.70 -15.92 -2.78
C MET A 689 26.51 -17.07 -2.16
N LEU A 690 26.92 -16.95 -0.89
CA LEU A 690 27.70 -17.97 -0.19
C LEU A 690 26.92 -19.27 0.08
N ILE A 691 25.62 -19.18 0.37
CA ILE A 691 24.75 -20.36 0.49
C ILE A 691 24.70 -21.10 -0.85
N LYS A 692 24.59 -20.39 -1.99
CA LYS A 692 24.54 -20.98 -3.33
C LYS A 692 25.91 -21.38 -3.90
N ARG A 693 27.03 -20.98 -3.28
CA ARG A 693 28.38 -21.53 -3.54
C ARG A 693 28.67 -22.84 -2.80
N ARG A 694 27.89 -23.20 -1.77
CA ARG A 694 28.00 -24.49 -1.08
C ARG A 694 27.19 -25.57 -1.82
N LYS A 695 27.76 -26.77 -1.97
CA LYS A 695 27.04 -27.94 -2.49
C LYS A 695 25.87 -28.31 -1.54
N PRO A 696 24.76 -28.89 -2.03
CA PRO A 696 23.68 -29.42 -1.18
C PRO A 696 24.20 -30.36 -0.08
N LEU A 697 23.52 -30.43 1.07
CA LEU A 697 24.00 -31.23 2.20
C LEU A 697 24.07 -32.72 1.85
N GLU A 698 23.10 -33.24 1.11
CA GLU A 698 23.08 -34.63 0.64
C GLU A 698 24.22 -34.91 -0.35
N GLU A 699 24.63 -33.91 -1.15
CA GLU A 699 25.80 -34.04 -2.02
C GLU A 699 27.11 -33.99 -1.24
N GLN A 700 27.21 -33.14 -0.22
CA GLN A 700 28.37 -33.15 0.68
C GLN A 700 28.48 -34.49 1.41
N VAL A 701 27.37 -35.01 1.95
CA VAL A 701 27.31 -36.32 2.63
C VAL A 701 27.65 -37.46 1.66
N ARG A 702 27.05 -37.50 0.46
CA ARG A 702 27.40 -38.50 -0.57
C ARG A 702 28.87 -38.41 -0.99
N HIS A 703 29.42 -37.20 -1.15
CA HIS A 703 30.82 -36.99 -1.51
C HIS A 703 31.78 -37.42 -0.40
N VAL A 704 31.46 -37.15 0.87
CA VAL A 704 32.22 -37.61 2.04
C VAL A 704 32.16 -39.13 2.17
N ILE A 705 30.98 -39.75 2.05
CA ILE A 705 30.82 -41.21 2.05
C ILE A 705 31.64 -41.85 0.93
N HIS A 706 31.54 -41.32 -0.29
CA HIS A 706 32.32 -41.78 -1.44
C HIS A 706 33.83 -41.61 -1.22
N ARG A 707 34.28 -40.51 -0.60
CA ARG A 707 35.70 -40.27 -0.32
C ARG A 707 36.24 -41.19 0.79
N ILE A 708 35.43 -41.47 1.81
CA ILE A 708 35.74 -42.48 2.85
C ILE A 708 35.84 -43.87 2.21
N ALA A 709 34.91 -44.24 1.32
CA ALA A 709 34.95 -45.51 0.60
C ALA A 709 36.18 -45.63 -0.32
N GLN A 710 36.56 -44.56 -1.03
CA GLN A 710 37.80 -44.50 -1.80
C GLN A 710 39.04 -44.73 -0.91
N LEU A 711 39.15 -44.01 0.21
CA LEU A 711 40.27 -44.15 1.15
C LEU A 711 40.34 -45.56 1.77
N ALA A 712 39.18 -46.15 2.12
CA ALA A 712 39.10 -47.53 2.61
C ALA A 712 39.53 -48.57 1.56
N ASN A 713 39.26 -48.33 0.27
CA ASN A 713 39.72 -49.21 -0.81
C ASN A 713 41.23 -49.03 -1.09
N CYS A 714 41.75 -47.79 -1.06
CA CYS A 714 43.20 -47.55 -1.11
C CYS A 714 43.94 -48.27 0.04
N ALA A 715 43.38 -48.23 1.25
CA ALA A 715 43.94 -48.94 2.40
C ALA A 715 43.94 -50.48 2.25
N ARG A 716 43.00 -51.06 1.48
CA ARG A 716 42.99 -52.51 1.17
C ARG A 716 44.02 -52.88 0.10
N LEU A 717 44.21 -52.03 -0.91
CA LEU A 717 45.22 -52.22 -1.96
C LEU A 717 46.67 -52.12 -1.43
N ALA A 718 46.88 -51.43 -0.30
CA ALA A 718 48.17 -51.40 0.40
C ALA A 718 48.50 -52.68 1.20
N VAL A 719 47.61 -53.68 1.24
CA VAL A 719 47.73 -54.90 2.08
C VAL A 719 47.66 -56.18 1.22
N SER A 720 48.06 -56.11 -0.05
CA SER A 720 48.41 -57.30 -0.84
C SER A 720 49.86 -57.72 -0.53
N PRO A 721 50.12 -58.93 0.01
CA PRO A 721 51.46 -59.33 0.45
C PRO A 721 52.41 -59.61 -0.73
N THR A 722 53.69 -59.26 -0.54
CA THR A 722 54.78 -59.57 -1.46
C THR A 722 55.12 -61.06 -1.47
N SER A 723 55.15 -61.68 -2.65
CA SER A 723 55.93 -62.90 -2.92
C SER A 723 57.41 -62.54 -3.17
N PRO A 724 58.38 -63.42 -2.84
CA PRO A 724 59.78 -63.02 -2.71
C PRO A 724 60.57 -62.93 -4.02
N LEU A 725 61.66 -62.15 -3.95
CA LEU A 725 62.73 -62.02 -4.95
C LEU A 725 63.48 -63.34 -5.18
N PRO A 726 64.06 -63.52 -6.38
CA PRO A 726 65.43 -64.01 -6.54
C PRO A 726 66.40 -62.85 -6.86
N SER A 727 67.63 -62.94 -6.37
CA SER A 727 68.68 -61.93 -6.49
C SER A 727 69.48 -62.03 -7.80
N SER A 728 69.76 -60.90 -8.47
CA SER A 728 70.96 -60.78 -9.33
C SER A 728 71.39 -59.33 -9.65
N SER A 729 72.67 -59.05 -9.40
CA SER A 729 73.62 -58.25 -10.20
C SER A 729 73.28 -56.85 -10.77
N ALA A 730 74.02 -55.86 -10.23
CA ALA A 730 74.77 -54.80 -10.93
C ALA A 730 74.07 -53.65 -11.69
N ALA A 731 74.19 -52.46 -11.10
CA ALA A 731 74.79 -51.23 -11.66
C ALA A 731 74.43 -50.73 -13.08
N ALA A 732 73.64 -49.66 -13.12
CA ALA A 732 74.00 -48.38 -13.76
C ALA A 732 73.22 -47.23 -13.08
#